data_AF-A0A6B3L1C2-F1
#
_entry.id   AF-A0A6B3L1C2-F1
#
_cell.length_a   1.000
_cell.length_b   1.000
_cell.length_c   1.000
_cell.angle_alpha   90.00
_cell.angle_beta   90.00
_cell.angle_gamma   90.00
#
_symmetry.space_group_name_H-M   'P 1'
#
loop_
_entity.id
_entity.type
_entity.pdbx_description
1 polymer ?
#
loop_
_entity_poly.entity_id
_entity_poly.type
_entity_poly.pdbx_seq_one_letter_code
_entity_poly.pdbx_strand_id
1 'polypeptide(L)'
;MKTRILSIAAAALAIVPLTYADSFADYKQGNFTSLNTPSGTLSADAGHAAIYSKSADTTPGSLRLLGGEDKSVTFTLSDKLRRSELLHLTFQGERWTRSAPFEFQVEAKQNGRWKTIYDGNKLRAGGFSEPIRIDLKQERYEGFRFTSTTKDGSGVLIDNLRVGENKSMEITGVDVKQHQIPVLIAKEHNVVLHITINAEGARNVDTLQALQFATEGTTDLADVEAFSLYSTGNSGTFATIGNPPIDAPQVGEALVFQDEIPLIDGPNNLWLVAKLKDDAKLSHRIDASLTKLKFARAGIVDPKLDDNNVTQRIGYNVVTGGQALTRPDGSKMPCQLVRIPGMVTTNAGTLLAVYDMRWKQGGDLPGDIDVGLSASTTGGQSWLPARPIVDMKTWGDEPENKNGAGDPAILVDRKTGHIYCLALWAHGLSSGWYWGISKPGLDPKDTGQVVMVKSEDDGTTWSEPVNITEQIKDPAWSLLLQGPGAGITMRDGTLVFAGQFQEPSNGRKARSTVIFSKDQGKTWEIGTGVPHDQETTEAQVVELDDGRLMINCRISSGGRAVYTTTDMGQSWTKHPTTGSHVFNMSGCMASILRYSSVKDGADQSILLFSGPVDAGKKRRTHMSVRYSLDEGETWSKPYLLDELGGAYSCLTLIGDGPKKDIGIIYEGSQSNMCFERLTIDELMNATK
;
A
#
# COMPACT_ATOMS: atom_id res chain seq x y z
N MET A 1 -44.39 -23.88 -28.86
CA MET A 1 -43.80 -23.00 -29.88
C MET A 1 -42.42 -22.61 -29.39
N LYS A 2 -41.36 -23.10 -30.06
CA LYS A 2 -39.97 -22.89 -29.67
C LYS A 2 -39.51 -21.53 -30.19
N THR A 3 -39.10 -20.63 -29.31
CA THR A 3 -38.38 -19.41 -29.71
C THR A 3 -37.01 -19.44 -29.04
N ARG A 4 -36.01 -19.89 -29.80
CA ARG A 4 -34.58 -19.78 -29.44
C ARG A 4 -34.19 -18.31 -29.61
N ILE A 5 -33.87 -17.64 -28.51
CA ILE A 5 -33.12 -16.38 -28.54
C ILE A 5 -31.63 -16.79 -28.52
N LEU A 6 -30.96 -16.60 -29.66
CA LEU A 6 -29.50 -16.66 -29.73
C LEU A 6 -28.96 -15.48 -28.90
N SER A 7 -28.29 -15.74 -27.78
CA SER A 7 -27.37 -14.76 -27.22
C SER A 7 -26.12 -14.74 -28.10
N ILE A 8 -25.96 -13.69 -28.89
CA ILE A 8 -24.69 -13.36 -29.49
C ILE A 8 -23.80 -12.89 -28.35
N ALA A 9 -22.87 -13.75 -27.93
CA ALA A 9 -21.75 -13.33 -27.10
C ALA A 9 -20.93 -12.34 -27.94
N ALA A 10 -21.06 -11.05 -27.66
CA ALA A 10 -20.11 -10.06 -28.10
C ALA A 10 -18.79 -10.39 -27.41
N ALA A 11 -17.93 -11.14 -28.10
CA ALA A 11 -16.53 -11.21 -27.75
C ALA A 11 -16.01 -9.77 -27.82
N ALA A 12 -15.77 -9.16 -26.66
CA ALA A 12 -14.92 -8.01 -26.57
C ALA A 12 -13.58 -8.44 -27.17
N LEU A 13 -13.34 -8.07 -28.44
CA LEU A 13 -11.98 -8.03 -28.95
C LEU A 13 -11.27 -7.04 -28.04
N ALA A 14 -10.47 -7.55 -27.12
CA ALA A 14 -9.38 -6.78 -26.56
C ALA A 14 -8.57 -6.32 -27.77
N ILE A 15 -8.69 -5.04 -28.10
CA ILE A 15 -7.76 -4.35 -28.97
C ILE A 15 -6.45 -4.43 -28.21
N VAL A 16 -5.62 -5.41 -28.54
CA VAL A 16 -4.24 -5.50 -28.04
C VAL A 16 -3.52 -4.32 -28.68
N PRO A 17 -3.14 -3.28 -27.93
CA PRO A 17 -2.39 -2.18 -28.51
C PRO A 17 -1.04 -2.75 -28.95
N LEU A 18 -0.67 -2.48 -30.19
CA LEU A 18 0.51 -3.06 -30.78
C LEU A 18 1.77 -2.35 -30.25
N THR A 19 2.64 -3.17 -29.66
CA THR A 19 4.08 -2.98 -29.36
C THR A 19 4.47 -1.92 -28.33
N TYR A 20 4.67 -2.42 -27.10
CA TYR A 20 5.29 -1.77 -25.96
C TYR A 20 6.78 -2.13 -25.90
N ALA A 21 7.61 -1.27 -25.31
CA ALA A 21 8.90 -1.70 -24.77
C ALA A 21 8.69 -2.92 -23.86
N ASP A 22 9.53 -3.95 -23.98
CA ASP A 22 9.44 -5.10 -23.08
C ASP A 22 10.04 -4.69 -21.72
N SER A 23 9.19 -4.16 -20.84
CA SER A 23 9.48 -4.01 -19.41
C SER A 23 9.36 -5.38 -18.76
N PHE A 24 10.35 -5.76 -17.93
CA PHE A 24 10.35 -7.06 -17.27
C PHE A 24 9.62 -7.06 -15.91
N ALA A 25 8.93 -5.97 -15.57
CA ALA A 25 8.36 -5.73 -14.25
C ALA A 25 7.21 -6.65 -13.85
N ASP A 26 6.37 -7.01 -14.82
CA ASP A 26 5.19 -7.83 -14.56
C ASP A 26 5.47 -9.34 -14.66
N TYR A 27 6.72 -9.73 -14.91
CA TYR A 27 7.08 -11.13 -15.08
C TYR A 27 7.59 -11.77 -13.80
N LYS A 28 7.21 -13.04 -13.60
CA LYS A 28 7.66 -13.84 -12.46
C LYS A 28 9.19 -13.98 -12.50
N GLN A 29 9.84 -13.63 -11.40
CA GLN A 29 11.27 -13.81 -11.23
C GLN A 29 11.67 -15.30 -11.26
N GLY A 30 12.87 -15.58 -11.77
CA GLY A 30 13.43 -16.92 -11.89
C GLY A 30 13.62 -17.38 -13.34
N ASN A 31 14.08 -18.61 -13.48
CA ASN A 31 14.45 -19.19 -14.78
C ASN A 31 13.23 -19.39 -15.68
N PHE A 32 13.43 -19.21 -16.98
CA PHE A 32 12.41 -19.53 -18.00
C PHE A 32 13.06 -20.18 -19.22
N THR A 33 12.26 -20.92 -19.98
CA THR A 33 12.63 -21.42 -21.32
C THR A 33 11.85 -20.73 -22.43
N SER A 34 10.69 -20.17 -22.11
CA SER A 34 9.90 -19.31 -22.98
C SER A 34 9.19 -18.23 -22.18
N LEU A 35 9.15 -17.02 -22.71
CA LEU A 35 8.47 -15.86 -22.15
C LEU A 35 7.85 -15.06 -23.30
N ASN A 36 6.53 -14.91 -23.29
CA ASN A 36 5.84 -14.07 -24.28
C ASN A 36 5.85 -12.62 -23.82
N THR A 37 6.17 -11.72 -24.74
CA THR A 37 6.20 -10.29 -24.53
C THR A 37 5.33 -9.58 -25.57
N PRO A 38 4.92 -8.31 -25.36
CA PRO A 38 4.18 -7.57 -26.38
C PRO A 38 4.88 -7.49 -27.72
N SER A 39 6.22 -7.43 -27.72
CA SER A 39 7.03 -7.30 -28.93
C SER A 39 7.46 -8.64 -29.54
N GLY A 40 7.23 -9.77 -28.87
CA GLY A 40 7.57 -11.09 -29.40
C GLY A 40 7.62 -12.21 -28.36
N THR A 41 8.50 -13.18 -28.58
CA THR A 41 8.73 -14.29 -27.65
C THR A 41 10.22 -14.44 -27.39
N LEU A 42 10.61 -14.41 -26.11
CA LEU A 42 11.95 -14.76 -25.64
C LEU A 42 12.00 -16.26 -25.39
N SER A 43 12.96 -16.95 -26.00
CA SER A 43 13.19 -18.38 -25.82
C SER A 43 14.65 -18.67 -25.50
N ALA A 44 14.89 -19.54 -24.53
CA ALA A 44 16.21 -19.88 -24.04
C ALA A 44 16.25 -21.36 -23.62
N ASP A 45 17.43 -21.99 -23.68
CA ASP A 45 17.61 -23.32 -23.13
C ASP A 45 17.51 -23.28 -21.60
N ALA A 46 17.21 -24.44 -20.99
CA ALA A 46 17.11 -24.54 -19.55
C ALA A 46 18.41 -24.05 -18.87
N GLY A 47 18.30 -23.06 -17.98
CA GLY A 47 19.45 -22.48 -17.30
C GLY A 47 20.26 -21.48 -18.13
N HIS A 48 19.70 -20.94 -19.22
CA HIS A 48 20.33 -19.84 -19.97
C HIS A 48 19.80 -18.47 -19.59
N ALA A 49 18.51 -18.35 -19.25
CA ALA A 49 17.89 -17.08 -18.95
C ALA A 49 16.95 -17.11 -17.74
N ALA A 50 16.81 -15.96 -17.09
CA ALA A 50 15.92 -15.74 -15.97
C ALA A 50 15.40 -14.29 -15.96
N ILE A 51 14.30 -14.04 -15.25
CA ILE A 51 13.91 -12.69 -14.83
C ILE A 51 14.53 -12.41 -13.46
N TYR A 52 15.26 -11.29 -13.35
CA TYR A 52 15.96 -10.87 -12.15
C TYR A 52 15.34 -9.62 -11.54
N SER A 53 15.47 -9.40 -10.24
CA SER A 53 14.77 -8.32 -9.53
C SER A 53 15.31 -6.91 -9.80
N LYS A 54 16.59 -6.79 -10.15
CA LYS A 54 17.23 -5.51 -10.48
C LYS A 54 16.79 -5.03 -11.86
N SER A 55 16.70 -3.73 -12.06
CA SER A 55 16.32 -3.06 -13.30
C SER A 55 17.19 -1.82 -13.56
N ALA A 56 17.05 -1.26 -14.76
CA ALA A 56 17.72 -0.03 -15.17
C ALA A 56 17.03 1.25 -14.63
N ASP A 57 15.79 1.13 -14.18
CA ASP A 57 15.00 2.20 -13.60
C ASP A 57 14.48 1.81 -12.20
N THR A 58 13.44 2.48 -11.70
CA THR A 58 12.86 2.16 -10.38
C THR A 58 11.75 1.12 -10.44
N THR A 59 11.41 0.59 -11.61
CA THR A 59 10.45 -0.51 -11.78
C THR A 59 11.17 -1.84 -11.53
N PRO A 60 10.62 -2.83 -10.82
CA PRO A 60 11.32 -4.10 -10.58
C PRO A 60 11.54 -4.85 -11.90
N GLY A 61 12.56 -5.69 -12.04
CA GLY A 61 12.65 -6.66 -13.14
C GLY A 61 13.64 -6.35 -14.27
N SER A 62 14.47 -7.33 -14.66
CA SER A 62 15.26 -7.32 -15.91
C SER A 62 15.47 -8.74 -16.45
N LEU A 63 15.77 -8.86 -17.74
CA LEU A 63 16.20 -10.11 -18.37
C LEU A 63 17.65 -10.40 -17.99
N ARG A 64 17.92 -11.53 -17.35
CA ARG A 64 19.26 -12.02 -17.05
C ARG A 64 19.64 -13.17 -17.96
N LEU A 65 20.73 -13.01 -18.72
CA LEU A 65 21.49 -14.16 -19.22
C LEU A 65 22.34 -14.69 -18.07
N LEU A 66 22.21 -15.98 -17.77
CA LEU A 66 22.94 -16.63 -16.67
C LEU A 66 24.43 -16.76 -16.99
N GLY A 67 25.24 -17.03 -15.97
CA GLY A 67 26.68 -17.28 -16.12
C GLY A 67 26.98 -18.64 -16.77
N GLY A 68 28.15 -18.74 -17.40
CA GLY A 68 28.60 -19.92 -18.14
C GLY A 68 28.97 -19.58 -19.59
N GLU A 69 29.36 -20.60 -20.35
CA GLU A 69 29.69 -20.49 -21.77
C GLU A 69 28.43 -20.43 -22.65
N ASP A 70 28.44 -19.54 -23.64
CA ASP A 70 27.44 -19.38 -24.71
C ASP A 70 25.98 -19.36 -24.24
N LYS A 71 25.74 -18.78 -23.05
CA LYS A 71 24.39 -18.57 -22.55
C LYS A 71 23.69 -17.59 -23.48
N SER A 72 22.48 -17.96 -23.92
CA SER A 72 21.79 -17.20 -24.95
C SER A 72 20.28 -17.20 -24.77
N VAL A 73 19.68 -16.12 -25.26
CA VAL A 73 18.23 -15.94 -25.35
C VAL A 73 17.91 -15.39 -26.74
N THR A 74 16.96 -16.04 -27.40
CA THR A 74 16.46 -15.64 -28.71
C THR A 74 15.16 -14.89 -28.54
N PHE A 75 15.13 -13.65 -29.00
CA PHE A 75 13.94 -12.82 -29.11
C PHE A 75 13.35 -12.95 -30.52
N THR A 76 12.31 -13.76 -30.66
CA THR A 76 11.56 -13.91 -31.91
C THR A 76 10.52 -12.80 -32.00
N LEU A 77 10.56 -12.00 -33.06
CA LEU A 77 9.65 -10.86 -33.21
C LEU A 77 8.21 -11.30 -33.49
N SER A 78 7.26 -10.50 -33.00
CA SER A 78 5.85 -10.65 -33.32
C SER A 78 5.58 -10.59 -34.83
N ASP A 79 4.45 -11.13 -35.28
CA ASP A 79 4.04 -11.10 -36.70
C ASP A 79 4.00 -9.67 -37.27
N LYS A 80 3.59 -8.69 -36.46
CA LYS A 80 3.58 -7.27 -36.85
C LYS A 80 4.98 -6.78 -37.16
N LEU A 81 5.92 -6.97 -36.22
CA LEU A 81 7.28 -6.47 -36.35
C LEU A 81 8.05 -7.20 -37.46
N ARG A 82 7.84 -8.51 -37.65
CA ARG A 82 8.46 -9.27 -38.74
C ARG A 82 8.03 -8.81 -40.14
N ARG A 83 6.84 -8.23 -40.27
CA ARG A 83 6.32 -7.68 -41.53
C ARG A 83 6.78 -6.24 -41.79
N SER A 84 7.37 -5.59 -40.79
CA SER A 84 7.78 -4.18 -40.83
C SER A 84 9.28 -4.04 -41.08
N GLU A 85 9.68 -2.96 -41.74
CA GLU A 85 11.07 -2.55 -41.75
C GLU A 85 11.44 -1.97 -40.39
N LEU A 86 12.63 -2.29 -39.88
CA LEU A 86 13.05 -1.86 -38.54
C LEU A 86 14.21 -0.87 -38.62
N LEU A 87 14.16 0.19 -37.82
CA LEU A 87 15.18 1.25 -37.77
C LEU A 87 16.27 0.98 -36.76
N HIS A 88 15.91 0.51 -35.58
CA HIS A 88 16.87 0.28 -34.51
C HIS A 88 16.40 -0.80 -33.54
N LEU A 89 17.37 -1.42 -32.88
CA LEU A 89 17.20 -2.16 -31.63
C LEU A 89 17.76 -1.28 -30.51
N THR A 90 17.04 -1.16 -29.39
CA THR A 90 17.49 -0.43 -28.21
C THR A 90 17.36 -1.28 -26.96
N PHE A 91 18.35 -1.24 -26.07
CA PHE A 91 18.29 -1.88 -24.75
C PHE A 91 19.30 -1.22 -23.81
N GLN A 92 19.15 -1.42 -22.51
CA GLN A 92 20.19 -1.13 -21.52
C GLN A 92 20.82 -2.43 -21.06
N GLY A 93 22.13 -2.44 -20.85
CA GLY A 93 22.86 -3.63 -20.43
C GLY A 93 23.72 -3.39 -19.19
N GLU A 94 23.81 -4.38 -18.32
CA GLU A 94 24.81 -4.42 -17.24
C GLU A 94 25.60 -5.72 -17.30
N ARG A 95 26.93 -5.62 -17.27
CA ARG A 95 27.79 -6.76 -16.99
C ARG A 95 27.82 -7.00 -15.48
N TRP A 96 27.42 -8.18 -15.02
CA TRP A 96 27.29 -8.42 -13.58
C TRP A 96 28.59 -8.90 -12.88
N THR A 97 29.71 -9.00 -13.61
CA THR A 97 31.03 -9.36 -13.07
C THR A 97 32.11 -8.45 -13.60
N ARG A 98 33.20 -8.22 -12.87
CA ARG A 98 34.41 -7.57 -13.43
C ARG A 98 35.46 -8.59 -13.91
N SER A 99 35.27 -9.86 -13.59
CA SER A 99 36.24 -10.93 -13.87
C SER A 99 36.06 -11.50 -15.27
N ALA A 100 37.17 -11.91 -15.89
CA ALA A 100 37.17 -12.71 -17.11
C ALA A 100 36.71 -14.18 -16.81
N PRO A 101 36.19 -14.92 -17.81
CA PRO A 101 35.89 -14.46 -19.17
C PRO A 101 34.69 -13.52 -19.20
N PHE A 102 34.65 -12.65 -20.21
CA PHE A 102 33.46 -11.86 -20.52
C PHE A 102 33.39 -11.61 -22.01
N GLU A 103 32.37 -12.19 -22.61
CA GLU A 103 31.95 -11.91 -23.98
C GLU A 103 30.45 -11.64 -23.99
N PHE A 104 30.03 -10.65 -24.77
CA PHE A 104 28.62 -10.37 -25.01
C PHE A 104 28.43 -9.84 -26.42
N GLN A 105 27.47 -10.42 -27.14
CA GLN A 105 27.14 -10.02 -28.50
C GLN A 105 25.63 -10.09 -28.75
N VAL A 106 25.20 -9.29 -29.72
CA VAL A 106 23.83 -9.34 -30.24
C VAL A 106 23.89 -9.65 -31.73
N GLU A 107 23.07 -10.62 -32.13
CA GLU A 107 22.89 -11.02 -33.53
C GLU A 107 21.46 -10.74 -33.97
N ALA A 108 21.26 -10.43 -35.25
CA ALA A 108 19.96 -10.31 -35.87
C ALA A 108 19.73 -11.44 -36.86
N LYS A 109 18.50 -11.94 -36.94
CA LYS A 109 18.11 -12.99 -37.89
C LYS A 109 17.43 -12.39 -39.11
N GLN A 110 17.98 -12.66 -40.29
CA GLN A 110 17.43 -12.26 -41.57
C GLN A 110 17.54 -13.40 -42.57
N ASN A 111 16.46 -13.71 -43.28
CA ASN A 111 16.41 -14.78 -44.29
C ASN A 111 16.97 -16.11 -43.77
N GLY A 112 16.62 -16.48 -42.53
CA GLY A 112 17.07 -17.68 -41.86
C GLY A 112 18.51 -17.64 -41.31
N ARG A 113 19.28 -16.56 -41.51
CA ARG A 113 20.68 -16.46 -41.10
C ARG A 113 20.88 -15.46 -39.96
N TRP A 114 21.74 -15.81 -39.01
CA TRP A 114 22.19 -14.94 -37.93
C TRP A 114 23.39 -14.11 -38.35
N LYS A 115 23.39 -12.83 -37.98
CA LYS A 115 24.52 -11.92 -38.20
C LYS A 115 24.74 -11.05 -36.97
N THR A 116 25.98 -10.96 -36.50
CA THR A 116 26.35 -10.04 -35.42
C THR A 116 26.07 -8.59 -35.83
N ILE A 117 25.30 -7.89 -34.99
CA ILE A 117 24.94 -6.49 -35.13
C ILE A 117 25.53 -5.61 -34.02
N TYR A 118 26.02 -6.22 -32.93
CA TYR A 118 26.63 -5.50 -31.81
C TYR A 118 27.65 -6.36 -31.08
N ASP A 119 28.82 -5.77 -30.82
CA ASP A 119 29.83 -6.27 -29.89
C ASP A 119 29.71 -5.46 -28.59
N GLY A 120 29.30 -6.12 -27.52
CA GLY A 120 29.11 -5.52 -26.21
C GLY A 120 30.13 -5.96 -25.17
N ASN A 121 31.33 -6.39 -25.59
CA ASN A 121 32.42 -6.77 -24.70
C ASN A 121 32.89 -5.62 -23.78
N LYS A 122 32.46 -4.38 -24.07
CA LYS A 122 32.73 -3.16 -23.27
C LYS A 122 31.59 -2.77 -22.32
N LEU A 123 30.57 -3.61 -22.13
CA LEU A 123 29.50 -3.34 -21.17
C LEU A 123 30.05 -3.05 -19.76
N ARG A 124 29.52 -1.99 -19.14
CA ARG A 124 29.96 -1.55 -17.81
C ARG A 124 29.47 -2.51 -16.73
N ALA A 125 30.27 -2.65 -15.68
CA ALA A 125 29.92 -3.44 -14.51
C ALA A 125 29.59 -2.56 -13.30
N GLY A 126 28.53 -2.92 -12.56
CA GLY A 126 28.06 -2.18 -11.39
C GLY A 126 26.94 -1.17 -11.68
N GLY A 127 26.28 -1.26 -12.83
CA GLY A 127 25.07 -0.52 -13.17
C GLY A 127 24.72 -0.66 -14.65
N PHE A 128 23.42 -0.63 -14.99
CA PHE A 128 22.94 -0.61 -16.37
C PHE A 128 23.53 0.54 -17.16
N SER A 129 23.86 0.35 -18.43
CA SER A 129 24.35 1.39 -19.35
C SER A 129 23.31 2.49 -19.61
N GLU A 130 23.74 3.61 -20.21
CA GLU A 130 22.82 4.41 -21.03
C GLU A 130 22.18 3.53 -22.11
N PRO A 131 21.00 3.88 -22.65
CA PRO A 131 20.37 3.12 -23.73
C PRO A 131 21.33 2.88 -24.90
N ILE A 132 21.65 1.61 -25.15
CA ILE A 132 22.43 1.16 -26.30
C ILE A 132 21.48 1.13 -27.48
N ARG A 133 21.75 1.94 -28.50
CA ARG A 133 21.02 1.95 -29.75
C ARG A 133 21.86 1.32 -30.85
N ILE A 134 21.29 0.32 -31.52
CA ILE A 134 21.87 -0.32 -32.70
C ILE A 134 21.00 0.05 -33.88
N ASP A 135 21.50 0.91 -34.76
CA ASP A 135 20.81 1.23 -36.00
C ASP A 135 20.83 0.02 -36.95
N LEU A 136 19.65 -0.32 -37.45
CA LEU A 136 19.41 -1.44 -38.35
C LEU A 136 19.39 -0.95 -39.80
N LYS A 137 19.51 -1.88 -40.74
CA LYS A 137 19.61 -1.57 -42.18
C LYS A 137 18.28 -1.16 -42.84
N GLN A 138 17.25 -0.87 -42.05
CA GLN A 138 15.91 -0.56 -42.56
C GLN A 138 15.33 -1.72 -43.40
N GLU A 139 15.52 -2.93 -42.92
CA GLU A 139 15.05 -4.17 -43.55
C GLU A 139 14.11 -4.92 -42.59
N ARG A 140 13.55 -6.04 -43.05
CA ARG A 140 12.80 -6.97 -42.19
C ARG A 140 13.73 -7.90 -41.43
N TYR A 141 13.36 -8.20 -40.19
CA TYR A 141 14.09 -9.12 -39.32
C TYR A 141 13.12 -10.15 -38.74
N GLU A 142 13.61 -11.37 -38.51
CA GLU A 142 12.84 -12.43 -37.85
C GLU A 142 12.95 -12.38 -36.32
N GLY A 143 14.06 -11.85 -35.80
CA GLY A 143 14.40 -11.88 -34.38
C GLY A 143 15.81 -11.40 -34.08
N PHE A 144 16.12 -11.34 -32.79
CA PHE A 144 17.44 -11.01 -32.26
C PHE A 144 17.90 -12.11 -31.30
N ARG A 145 19.21 -12.32 -31.18
CA ARG A 145 19.80 -13.27 -30.23
C ARG A 145 20.85 -12.55 -29.42
N PHE A 146 20.71 -12.65 -28.10
CA PHE A 146 21.68 -12.15 -27.14
C PHE A 146 22.46 -13.36 -26.65
N THR A 147 23.79 -13.28 -26.70
CA THR A 147 24.68 -14.37 -26.28
C THR A 147 25.77 -13.81 -25.39
N SER A 148 26.08 -14.52 -24.30
CA SER A 148 27.16 -14.16 -23.38
C SER A 148 27.97 -15.37 -22.92
N THR A 149 29.28 -15.18 -22.78
CA THR A 149 30.17 -16.11 -22.08
C THR A 149 30.74 -15.39 -20.86
N THR A 150 30.35 -15.83 -19.66
CA THR A 150 30.80 -15.23 -18.39
C THR A 150 31.07 -16.30 -17.34
N LYS A 151 31.73 -15.95 -16.23
CA LYS A 151 31.94 -16.87 -15.11
C LYS A 151 30.58 -17.41 -14.56
N ASP A 152 30.55 -18.67 -14.15
CA ASP A 152 29.41 -19.26 -13.45
C ASP A 152 28.96 -18.41 -12.25
N GLY A 153 27.64 -18.31 -12.06
CA GLY A 153 27.01 -17.48 -11.03
C GLY A 153 26.91 -15.98 -11.37
N SER A 154 27.53 -15.53 -12.46
CA SER A 154 27.43 -14.15 -12.99
C SER A 154 26.31 -14.02 -14.04
N GLY A 155 26.39 -13.03 -14.93
CA GLY A 155 25.57 -12.89 -16.12
C GLY A 155 25.69 -11.53 -16.79
N VAL A 156 24.77 -11.31 -17.73
CA VAL A 156 24.45 -10.01 -18.31
C VAL A 156 22.99 -9.71 -17.99
N LEU A 157 22.72 -8.52 -17.46
CA LEU A 157 21.36 -8.01 -17.34
C LEU A 157 21.02 -7.17 -18.56
N ILE A 158 19.82 -7.32 -19.07
CA ILE A 158 19.25 -6.58 -20.20
C ILE A 158 17.90 -6.05 -19.74
N ASP A 159 17.67 -4.77 -19.99
CA ASP A 159 16.43 -4.11 -19.65
C ASP A 159 16.03 -3.11 -20.74
N ASN A 160 14.78 -2.64 -20.69
CA ASN A 160 14.25 -1.65 -21.63
C ASN A 160 14.45 -2.06 -23.11
N LEU A 161 14.23 -3.34 -23.43
CA LEU A 161 14.40 -3.90 -24.76
C LEU A 161 13.30 -3.38 -25.72
N ARG A 162 13.71 -2.80 -26.85
CA ARG A 162 12.84 -2.11 -27.80
C ARG A 162 13.28 -2.29 -29.24
N VAL A 163 12.31 -2.31 -30.14
CA VAL A 163 12.54 -2.38 -31.58
C VAL A 163 11.77 -1.26 -32.24
N GLY A 164 12.48 -0.30 -32.82
CA GLY A 164 11.84 0.84 -33.50
C GLY A 164 11.42 0.47 -34.93
N GLU A 165 10.13 0.55 -35.23
CA GLU A 165 9.61 0.40 -36.60
C GLU A 165 10.05 1.59 -37.50
N ASN A 166 10.34 1.32 -38.77
CA ASN A 166 10.62 2.33 -39.81
C ASN A 166 9.36 3.01 -40.32
N LYS A 167 8.62 3.64 -39.39
CA LYS A 167 7.46 4.44 -39.70
C LYS A 167 7.53 5.78 -38.97
N SER A 168 6.90 6.79 -39.58
CA SER A 168 6.74 8.07 -38.90
C SER A 168 5.92 7.86 -37.63
N MET A 169 6.27 8.58 -36.57
CA MET A 169 5.56 8.52 -35.32
C MET A 169 4.13 9.03 -35.49
N GLU A 170 3.18 8.28 -34.95
CA GLU A 170 1.75 8.55 -34.92
C GLU A 170 1.24 8.35 -33.50
N ILE A 171 0.38 9.24 -33.03
CA ILE A 171 -0.27 9.12 -31.72
C ILE A 171 -1.50 8.24 -31.90
N THR A 172 -1.53 7.11 -31.20
CA THR A 172 -2.56 6.09 -31.36
C THR A 172 -3.65 6.16 -30.28
N GLY A 173 -3.36 6.82 -29.15
CA GLY A 173 -4.36 7.06 -28.12
C GLY A 173 -3.84 7.90 -26.95
N VAL A 174 -4.76 8.49 -26.21
CA VAL A 174 -4.49 9.16 -24.93
C VAL A 174 -5.49 8.60 -23.92
N ASP A 175 -4.97 7.91 -22.92
CA ASP A 175 -5.73 7.37 -21.81
C ASP A 175 -5.48 8.24 -20.57
N VAL A 176 -6.54 8.60 -19.85
CA VAL A 176 -6.46 9.37 -18.61
C VAL A 176 -7.12 8.55 -17.53
N LYS A 177 -6.45 8.43 -16.38
CA LYS A 177 -6.95 7.70 -15.22
C LYS A 177 -6.85 8.56 -13.98
N GLN A 178 -7.97 8.69 -13.29
CA GLN A 178 -8.06 9.29 -11.97
C GLN A 178 -8.39 8.20 -10.96
N HIS A 179 -7.49 8.00 -9.99
CA HIS A 179 -7.69 7.02 -8.93
C HIS A 179 -8.46 7.65 -7.76
N GLN A 180 -9.37 6.89 -7.12
CA GLN A 180 -9.98 7.29 -5.86
C GLN A 180 -9.02 7.06 -4.70
N ILE A 181 -8.14 8.03 -4.47
CA ILE A 181 -7.13 8.08 -3.41
C ILE A 181 -7.16 9.47 -2.76
N PRO A 182 -6.76 9.62 -1.49
CA PRO A 182 -6.77 10.92 -0.84
C PRO A 182 -5.60 11.81 -1.31
N VAL A 183 -5.83 13.11 -1.38
CA VAL A 183 -4.80 14.14 -1.54
C VAL A 183 -4.43 14.66 -0.16
N LEU A 184 -3.18 14.45 0.25
CA LEU A 184 -2.76 14.63 1.64
C LEU A 184 -2.07 15.98 1.88
N ILE A 185 -2.51 16.64 2.94
CA ILE A 185 -1.75 17.70 3.63
C ILE A 185 -0.46 17.10 4.18
N ALA A 186 0.60 17.91 4.30
CA ALA A 186 1.92 17.49 4.75
C ALA A 186 2.55 16.39 3.85
N LYS A 187 2.21 16.40 2.57
CA LYS A 187 2.81 15.56 1.53
C LYS A 187 3.14 16.40 0.29
N GLU A 188 4.38 16.29 -0.16
CA GLU A 188 4.89 17.12 -1.26
C GLU A 188 4.27 16.78 -2.62
N HIS A 189 3.95 15.49 -2.84
CA HIS A 189 3.52 15.00 -4.14
C HIS A 189 2.29 14.10 -4.01
N ASN A 190 1.10 14.61 -4.29
CA ASN A 190 -0.13 13.82 -4.35
C ASN A 190 -0.55 13.61 -5.80
N VAL A 191 -0.67 12.37 -6.24
CA VAL A 191 -1.10 12.06 -7.62
C VAL A 191 -2.59 12.37 -7.78
N VAL A 192 -2.92 13.24 -8.73
CA VAL A 192 -4.30 13.55 -9.13
C VAL A 192 -4.68 12.77 -10.38
N LEU A 193 -3.87 12.85 -11.44
CA LEU A 193 -4.12 12.14 -12.70
C LEU A 193 -2.90 11.37 -13.18
N HIS A 194 -3.13 10.20 -13.77
CA HIS A 194 -2.17 9.47 -14.60
C HIS A 194 -2.61 9.54 -16.06
N ILE A 195 -1.72 10.00 -16.93
CA ILE A 195 -1.98 10.18 -18.36
C ILE A 195 -1.02 9.27 -19.12
N THR A 196 -1.54 8.48 -20.06
CA THR A 196 -0.75 7.65 -20.95
C THR A 196 -0.98 8.09 -22.39
N ILE A 197 0.05 8.63 -23.05
CA ILE A 197 0.04 8.94 -24.48
C ILE A 197 0.70 7.78 -25.21
N ASN A 198 -0.10 7.00 -25.93
CA ASN A 198 0.39 5.91 -26.76
C ASN A 198 0.83 6.46 -28.11
N ALA A 199 2.09 6.26 -28.47
CA ALA A 199 2.65 6.64 -29.75
C ALA A 199 3.31 5.42 -30.43
N GLU A 200 3.21 5.33 -31.74
CA GLU A 200 3.87 4.28 -32.51
C GLU A 200 4.72 4.86 -33.64
N GLY A 201 5.94 4.35 -33.81
CA GLY A 201 6.88 4.72 -34.86
C GLY A 201 8.11 5.47 -34.33
N ALA A 202 9.24 5.32 -35.03
CA ALA A 202 10.52 5.87 -34.59
C ALA A 202 11.11 6.94 -35.54
N ARG A 203 10.40 7.32 -36.61
CA ARG A 203 10.79 8.44 -37.50
C ARG A 203 9.98 9.69 -37.23
N ASN A 204 10.57 10.84 -37.54
CA ASN A 204 9.92 12.15 -37.40
C ASN A 204 9.25 12.28 -36.03
N VAL A 205 9.98 11.99 -34.94
CA VAL A 205 9.45 11.97 -33.57
C VAL A 205 8.56 13.17 -33.33
N ASP A 206 7.35 12.93 -32.82
CA ASP A 206 6.45 14.01 -32.43
C ASP A 206 6.82 14.49 -31.03
N THR A 207 6.48 15.75 -30.74
CA THR A 207 6.83 16.41 -29.49
C THR A 207 5.57 16.96 -28.86
N LEU A 208 5.30 16.57 -27.61
CA LEU A 208 4.25 17.17 -26.81
C LEU A 208 4.71 18.57 -26.40
N GLN A 209 3.93 19.59 -26.74
CA GLN A 209 4.25 21.01 -26.55
C GLN A 209 3.45 21.66 -25.43
N ALA A 210 2.23 21.17 -25.18
CA ALA A 210 1.38 21.69 -24.12
C ALA A 210 0.30 20.71 -23.65
N LEU A 211 -0.09 20.82 -22.39
CA LEU A 211 -1.28 20.18 -21.81
C LEU A 211 -2.13 21.23 -21.11
N GLN A 212 -3.44 21.10 -21.22
CA GLN A 212 -4.40 21.96 -20.52
C GLN A 212 -5.32 21.13 -19.64
N PHE A 213 -5.55 21.61 -18.42
CA PHE A 213 -6.45 20.98 -17.45
C PHE A 213 -7.48 21.99 -16.96
N ALA A 214 -8.69 21.50 -16.68
CA ALA A 214 -9.67 22.20 -15.87
C ALA A 214 -9.65 21.65 -14.45
N THR A 215 -9.89 22.48 -13.45
CA THR A 215 -9.94 22.08 -12.03
C THR A 215 -11.36 22.05 -11.47
N GLU A 216 -12.36 22.03 -12.36
CA GLU A 216 -13.76 21.83 -11.98
C GLU A 216 -13.91 20.56 -11.13
N GLY A 217 -14.64 20.66 -10.02
CA GLY A 217 -14.73 19.61 -8.99
C GLY A 217 -13.86 19.87 -7.75
N THR A 218 -12.78 20.66 -7.88
CA THR A 218 -12.04 21.16 -6.71
C THR A 218 -12.92 22.11 -5.91
N THR A 219 -13.04 21.89 -4.60
CA THR A 219 -13.92 22.69 -3.73
C THR A 219 -13.42 24.11 -3.53
N ASP A 220 -12.12 24.26 -3.26
CA ASP A 220 -11.47 25.56 -3.09
C ASP A 220 -10.02 25.50 -3.59
N LEU A 221 -9.70 26.24 -4.65
CA LEU A 221 -8.35 26.30 -5.19
C LEU A 221 -7.36 26.99 -4.24
N ALA A 222 -7.85 27.73 -3.23
CA ALA A 222 -7.00 28.31 -2.21
C ALA A 222 -6.32 27.25 -1.32
N ASP A 223 -6.85 26.02 -1.28
CA ASP A 223 -6.23 24.89 -0.56
C ASP A 223 -4.97 24.34 -1.26
N VAL A 224 -4.81 24.62 -2.56
CA VAL A 224 -3.71 24.08 -3.37
C VAL A 224 -2.55 25.07 -3.40
N GLU A 225 -1.37 24.60 -3.02
CA GLU A 225 -0.12 25.37 -3.13
C GLU A 225 0.38 25.36 -4.58
N ALA A 226 0.43 24.17 -5.20
CA ALA A 226 0.92 24.01 -6.56
C ALA A 226 0.31 22.79 -7.25
N PHE A 227 0.22 22.88 -8.57
CA PHE A 227 0.09 21.73 -9.47
C PHE A 227 1.35 21.61 -10.32
N SER A 228 1.90 20.40 -10.40
CA SER A 228 3.09 20.07 -11.18
C SER A 228 2.81 18.87 -12.09
N LEU A 229 3.44 18.84 -13.26
CA LEU A 229 3.38 17.74 -14.20
C LEU A 229 4.73 17.02 -14.24
N TYR A 230 4.72 15.70 -14.15
CA TYR A 230 5.93 14.88 -14.26
C TYR A 230 5.81 13.95 -15.45
N SER A 231 6.89 13.78 -16.22
CA SER A 231 6.99 12.73 -17.24
C SER A 231 7.88 11.60 -16.72
N THR A 232 7.40 10.35 -16.80
CA THR A 232 8.17 9.15 -16.43
C THR A 232 8.51 8.28 -17.64
N GLY A 233 8.36 8.83 -18.86
CA GLY A 233 8.58 8.11 -20.11
C GLY A 233 7.72 6.86 -20.17
N ASN A 234 8.33 5.69 -20.37
CA ASN A 234 7.58 4.43 -20.47
C ASN A 234 7.15 3.84 -19.12
N SER A 235 7.62 4.37 -18.00
CA SER A 235 7.25 3.84 -16.69
C SER A 235 5.82 4.23 -16.33
N GLY A 236 4.96 3.23 -16.15
CA GLY A 236 3.61 3.39 -15.58
C GLY A 236 3.59 3.58 -14.06
N THR A 237 4.74 3.86 -13.44
CA THR A 237 4.86 4.18 -12.00
C THR A 237 5.39 5.59 -11.82
N PHE A 238 4.72 6.36 -10.97
CA PHE A 238 5.14 7.71 -10.61
C PHE A 238 6.48 7.70 -9.86
N ALA A 239 7.40 8.56 -10.28
CA ALA A 239 8.69 8.76 -9.63
C ALA A 239 9.22 10.18 -9.90
N THR A 240 9.78 10.82 -8.88
CA THR A 240 10.38 12.16 -9.00
C THR A 240 11.89 12.13 -9.19
N ILE A 241 12.56 11.06 -8.74
CA ILE A 241 14.01 10.90 -8.92
C ILE A 241 14.33 10.72 -10.40
N GLY A 242 15.11 11.65 -10.96
CA GLY A 242 15.47 11.65 -12.38
C GLY A 242 14.41 12.26 -13.31
N ASN A 243 13.26 12.68 -12.78
CA ASN A 243 12.15 13.28 -13.54
C ASN A 243 11.84 14.67 -12.97
N PRO A 244 12.37 15.76 -13.55
CA PRO A 244 12.08 17.11 -13.06
C PRO A 244 10.59 17.48 -13.28
N PRO A 245 10.00 18.29 -12.38
CA PRO A 245 8.65 18.80 -12.59
C PRO A 245 8.60 19.83 -13.73
N ILE A 246 7.44 19.88 -14.36
CA ILE A 246 6.98 20.99 -15.21
C ILE A 246 5.88 21.68 -14.41
N ASP A 247 6.16 22.87 -13.90
CA ASP A 247 5.22 23.56 -13.02
C ASP A 247 4.19 24.37 -13.82
N ALA A 248 2.95 24.40 -13.31
CA ALA A 248 1.96 25.33 -13.82
C ALA A 248 2.39 26.77 -13.45
N PRO A 249 2.14 27.75 -14.33
CA PRO A 249 2.52 29.13 -14.05
C PRO A 249 1.79 29.69 -12.81
N GLN A 250 0.52 29.31 -12.61
CA GLN A 250 -0.30 29.65 -11.43
C GLN A 250 -1.39 28.59 -11.21
N VAL A 251 -1.85 28.46 -9.96
CA VAL A 251 -3.06 27.69 -9.61
C VAL A 251 -4.29 28.49 -10.05
N GLY A 252 -5.23 27.83 -10.73
CA GLY A 252 -6.46 28.46 -11.21
C GLY A 252 -7.45 27.44 -11.78
N GLU A 253 -8.57 27.95 -12.30
CA GLU A 253 -9.62 27.14 -12.94
C GLU A 253 -9.12 26.40 -14.19
N ALA A 254 -8.12 26.97 -14.87
CA ALA A 254 -7.44 26.37 -16.00
C ALA A 254 -5.93 26.33 -15.75
N LEU A 255 -5.35 25.14 -15.88
CA LEU A 255 -3.91 24.94 -15.78
C LEU A 255 -3.35 24.71 -17.18
N VAL A 256 -2.24 25.37 -17.51
CA VAL A 256 -1.55 25.19 -18.78
C VAL A 256 -0.09 24.87 -18.51
N PHE A 257 0.33 23.69 -18.93
CA PHE A 257 1.72 23.25 -18.85
C PHE A 257 2.33 23.32 -20.25
N GLN A 258 3.53 23.86 -20.35
CA GLN A 258 4.26 24.00 -21.61
C GLN A 258 5.67 23.44 -21.42
N ASP A 259 6.03 22.48 -22.26
CA ASP A 259 7.37 21.91 -22.35
C ASP A 259 7.51 21.23 -23.71
N GLU A 260 8.73 20.94 -24.15
CA GLU A 260 9.00 20.22 -25.39
C GLU A 260 9.44 18.79 -25.05
N ILE A 261 8.46 17.89 -24.85
CA ILE A 261 8.72 16.50 -24.48
C ILE A 261 8.70 15.64 -25.75
N PRO A 262 9.86 15.16 -26.26
CA PRO A 262 9.88 14.26 -27.39
C PRO A 262 9.25 12.93 -26.99
N LEU A 263 8.28 12.48 -27.76
CA LEU A 263 7.65 11.19 -27.51
C LEU A 263 8.61 10.05 -27.87
N ILE A 264 8.38 8.91 -27.21
CA ILE A 264 9.03 7.65 -27.51
C ILE A 264 7.99 6.66 -28.02
N ASP A 265 8.46 5.70 -28.81
CA ASP A 265 7.65 4.57 -29.28
C ASP A 265 7.14 3.77 -28.06
N GLY A 266 5.82 3.57 -28.00
CA GLY A 266 5.10 3.01 -26.88
C GLY A 266 4.40 4.04 -25.99
N PRO A 267 4.15 3.70 -24.71
CA PRO A 267 3.42 4.55 -23.77
C PRO A 267 4.31 5.66 -23.24
N ASN A 268 3.82 6.90 -23.24
CA ASN A 268 4.47 8.05 -22.64
C ASN A 268 3.61 8.47 -21.45
N ASN A 269 4.12 8.26 -20.24
CA ASN A 269 3.39 8.41 -18.99
C ASN A 269 3.67 9.79 -18.39
N LEU A 270 2.60 10.51 -18.08
CA LEU A 270 2.63 11.77 -17.38
C LEU A 270 1.74 11.74 -16.15
N TRP A 271 2.07 12.56 -15.15
CA TRP A 271 1.40 12.58 -13.85
C TRP A 271 1.10 14.01 -13.46
N LEU A 272 -0.19 14.33 -13.29
CA LEU A 272 -0.59 15.58 -12.65
C LEU A 272 -0.54 15.37 -11.14
N VAL A 273 0.20 16.22 -10.45
CA VAL A 273 0.47 16.12 -9.02
C VAL A 273 0.07 17.42 -8.35
N ALA A 274 -0.57 17.32 -7.18
CA ALA A 274 -0.93 18.46 -6.33
C ALA A 274 -0.11 18.49 -5.04
N LYS A 275 0.28 19.70 -4.64
CA LYS A 275 0.76 20.02 -3.30
C LYS A 275 -0.28 20.88 -2.61
N LEU A 276 -0.70 20.46 -1.41
CA LEU A 276 -1.67 21.22 -0.61
C LEU A 276 -0.96 22.16 0.34
N LYS A 277 -1.62 23.27 0.68
CA LYS A 277 -1.20 24.13 1.78
C LYS A 277 -1.45 23.44 3.12
N ASP A 278 -0.67 23.81 4.13
CA ASP A 278 -0.77 23.25 5.48
C ASP A 278 -2.14 23.53 6.15
N ASP A 279 -2.86 24.57 5.71
CA ASP A 279 -4.16 24.98 6.25
C ASP A 279 -5.38 24.57 5.40
N ALA A 280 -5.15 23.77 4.35
CA ALA A 280 -6.19 23.23 3.48
C ALA A 280 -7.25 22.46 4.27
N LYS A 281 -8.54 22.56 3.92
CA LYS A 281 -9.60 21.96 4.76
C LYS A 281 -9.84 20.49 4.46
N LEU A 282 -9.80 19.64 5.49
CA LEU A 282 -10.11 18.20 5.36
C LEU A 282 -11.53 17.92 4.81
N SER A 283 -12.45 18.87 4.94
CA SER A 283 -13.80 18.76 4.39
C SER A 283 -13.89 19.00 2.89
N HIS A 284 -12.87 19.60 2.28
CA HIS A 284 -12.83 19.94 0.86
C HIS A 284 -12.37 18.76 -0.01
N ARG A 285 -12.42 18.94 -1.34
CA ARG A 285 -12.05 17.96 -2.36
C ARG A 285 -11.14 18.59 -3.40
N ILE A 286 -10.30 17.76 -4.02
CA ILE A 286 -9.43 18.12 -5.14
C ILE A 286 -9.85 17.32 -6.37
N ASP A 287 -9.86 18.00 -7.51
CA ASP A 287 -10.19 17.42 -8.80
C ASP A 287 -9.49 18.16 -9.95
N ALA A 288 -9.21 17.44 -11.02
CA ALA A 288 -8.73 18.00 -12.26
C ALA A 288 -9.08 17.08 -13.44
N SER A 289 -9.31 17.67 -14.60
CA SER A 289 -9.60 16.96 -15.85
C SER A 289 -8.70 17.46 -16.97
N LEU A 290 -8.07 16.54 -17.71
CA LEU A 290 -7.31 16.88 -18.91
C LEU A 290 -8.30 17.30 -20.01
N THR A 291 -8.11 18.50 -20.56
CA THR A 291 -9.04 19.07 -21.56
C THR A 291 -8.43 19.12 -22.96
N LYS A 292 -7.11 19.36 -23.08
CA LYS A 292 -6.42 19.44 -24.39
C LYS A 292 -4.97 19.03 -24.30
N LEU A 293 -4.47 18.45 -25.40
CA LEU A 293 -3.04 18.25 -25.64
C LEU A 293 -2.66 18.91 -26.98
N LYS A 294 -1.46 19.48 -27.04
CA LYS A 294 -0.88 20.03 -28.27
C LYS A 294 0.44 19.33 -28.60
N PHE A 295 0.52 18.79 -29.80
CA PHE A 295 1.70 18.15 -30.35
C PHE A 295 2.24 18.96 -31.54
N ALA A 296 3.55 18.88 -31.78
CA ALA A 296 4.21 19.60 -32.85
C ALA A 296 3.75 19.15 -34.25
N ARG A 297 3.51 17.84 -34.45
CA ARG A 297 3.07 17.27 -35.73
C ARG A 297 1.60 16.89 -35.73
N ALA A 298 1.12 16.18 -34.72
CA ALA A 298 -0.28 15.75 -34.65
C ALA A 298 -1.25 16.91 -34.36
N GLY A 299 -0.75 18.08 -33.94
CA GLY A 299 -1.58 19.25 -33.66
C GLY A 299 -2.34 19.10 -32.34
N ILE A 300 -3.58 19.58 -32.30
CA ILE A 300 -4.41 19.52 -31.08
C ILE A 300 -5.16 18.19 -31.04
N VAL A 301 -5.07 17.51 -29.91
CA VAL A 301 -5.81 16.27 -29.62
C VAL A 301 -6.66 16.48 -28.38
N ASP A 302 -7.96 16.18 -28.50
CA ASP A 302 -8.87 16.13 -27.37
C ASP A 302 -8.77 14.74 -26.71
N PRO A 303 -8.55 14.66 -25.39
CA PRO A 303 -8.49 13.39 -24.70
C PRO A 303 -9.87 12.74 -24.65
N LYS A 304 -9.90 11.40 -24.63
CA LYS A 304 -11.12 10.70 -24.20
C LYS A 304 -11.23 10.85 -22.69
N LEU A 305 -12.34 11.41 -22.23
CA LEU A 305 -12.65 11.51 -20.81
C LEU A 305 -12.95 10.11 -20.27
N ASP A 306 -12.46 9.82 -19.06
CA ASP A 306 -12.94 8.68 -18.28
C ASP A 306 -14.36 9.01 -17.81
N ASP A 307 -15.29 8.06 -17.96
CA ASP A 307 -16.68 8.23 -17.52
C ASP A 307 -16.79 8.24 -15.97
N ASN A 308 -15.72 7.85 -15.26
CA ASN A 308 -15.66 7.87 -13.80
C ASN A 308 -15.24 9.24 -13.27
N ASN A 309 -16.22 10.08 -12.94
CA ASN A 309 -15.96 11.36 -12.28
C ASN A 309 -15.62 11.12 -10.79
N VAL A 310 -14.35 11.27 -10.40
CA VAL A 310 -13.86 11.03 -9.03
C VAL A 310 -13.32 12.32 -8.43
N THR A 311 -14.02 12.88 -7.45
CA THR A 311 -13.47 13.97 -6.63
C THR A 311 -12.67 13.38 -5.45
N GLN A 312 -11.38 13.69 -5.38
CA GLN A 312 -10.49 13.12 -4.37
C GLN A 312 -10.64 13.85 -3.03
N ARG A 313 -10.65 13.09 -1.93
CA ARG A 313 -10.75 13.64 -0.57
C ARG A 313 -9.46 14.30 -0.14
N ILE A 314 -9.56 15.37 0.65
CA ILE A 314 -8.38 15.89 1.36
C ILE A 314 -8.19 15.08 2.66
N GLY A 315 -7.00 14.52 2.83
CA GLY A 315 -6.55 13.85 4.05
C GLY A 315 -5.29 14.49 4.63
N TYR A 316 -4.69 13.85 5.62
CA TYR A 316 -3.43 14.28 6.23
C TYR A 316 -2.41 13.13 6.25
N ASN A 317 -1.17 13.41 5.84
CA ASN A 317 -0.05 12.50 6.01
C ASN A 317 0.50 12.61 7.43
N VAL A 318 0.04 11.76 8.36
CA VAL A 318 0.44 11.84 9.77
C VAL A 318 1.92 11.49 9.94
N VAL A 319 2.34 10.38 9.32
CA VAL A 319 3.75 9.96 9.28
C VAL A 319 3.94 8.94 8.15
N THR A 320 5.11 8.96 7.51
CA THR A 320 5.51 7.97 6.50
C THR A 320 6.95 7.53 6.72
N GLY A 321 7.25 6.27 6.40
CA GLY A 321 8.59 5.70 6.42
C GLY A 321 9.57 6.46 5.51
N GLY A 322 10.85 6.36 5.83
CA GLY A 322 11.94 7.15 5.25
C GLY A 322 12.13 8.51 5.91
N GLN A 323 11.14 9.04 6.64
CA GLN A 323 11.27 10.31 7.38
C GLN A 323 12.25 10.17 8.56
N ALA A 324 13.02 11.24 8.81
CA ALA A 324 13.86 11.32 10.00
C ALA A 324 13.01 11.63 11.23
N LEU A 325 12.78 10.63 12.07
CA LEU A 325 11.98 10.72 13.28
C LEU A 325 12.87 10.82 14.53
N THR A 326 12.31 11.33 15.62
CA THR A 326 13.02 11.49 16.90
C THR A 326 13.01 10.18 17.67
N ARG A 327 14.19 9.72 18.10
CA ARG A 327 14.40 8.59 18.99
C ARG A 327 14.15 8.97 20.46
N PRO A 328 13.99 7.98 21.35
CA PRO A 328 13.84 8.20 22.79
C PRO A 328 14.99 9.01 23.43
N ASP A 329 16.22 8.85 22.91
CA ASP A 329 17.40 9.59 23.35
C ASP A 329 17.50 11.04 22.78
N GLY A 330 16.51 11.46 21.99
CA GLY A 330 16.45 12.76 21.33
C GLY A 330 17.22 12.85 20.01
N SER A 331 17.95 11.80 19.61
CA SER A 331 18.58 11.73 18.29
C SER A 331 17.53 11.63 17.17
N LYS A 332 17.92 11.95 15.92
CA LYS A 332 17.05 11.78 14.75
C LYS A 332 17.64 10.78 13.79
N MET A 333 16.83 9.85 13.31
CA MET A 333 17.23 8.92 12.26
C MET A 333 16.05 8.52 11.36
N PRO A 334 16.30 8.08 10.12
CA PRO A 334 15.25 7.56 9.26
C PRO A 334 14.55 6.36 9.91
N CYS A 335 13.22 6.43 10.01
CA CYS A 335 12.41 5.27 10.35
C CYS A 335 12.01 4.59 9.04
N GLN A 336 12.51 3.37 8.77
CA GLN A 336 12.30 2.72 7.48
C GLN A 336 10.82 2.52 7.13
N LEU A 337 10.00 2.13 8.10
CA LEU A 337 8.59 1.84 7.87
C LEU A 337 7.77 2.12 9.12
N VAL A 338 6.57 2.68 8.94
CA VAL A 338 5.59 2.87 10.02
C VAL A 338 4.36 2.01 9.72
N ARG A 339 3.82 1.29 10.72
CA ARG A 339 2.71 0.34 10.53
C ARG A 339 1.78 0.25 11.73
N ILE A 340 0.68 -0.47 11.59
CA ILE A 340 -0.21 -0.90 12.68
C ILE A 340 -0.85 0.27 13.45
N PRO A 341 -1.75 1.04 12.81
CA PRO A 341 -2.47 2.14 13.45
C PRO A 341 -3.39 1.70 14.58
N GLY A 342 -3.35 2.44 15.68
CA GLY A 342 -4.42 2.57 16.67
C GLY A 342 -4.77 4.04 16.88
N MET A 343 -6.03 4.38 17.14
CA MET A 343 -6.42 5.78 17.37
C MET A 343 -7.61 5.90 18.31
N VAL A 344 -7.53 6.91 19.19
CA VAL A 344 -8.61 7.30 20.10
C VAL A 344 -8.74 8.82 20.15
N THR A 345 -9.92 9.28 20.56
CA THR A 345 -10.16 10.67 20.97
C THR A 345 -10.26 10.70 22.49
N THR A 346 -9.47 11.54 23.15
CA THR A 346 -9.50 11.71 24.60
C THR A 346 -10.78 12.39 25.07
N ASN A 347 -10.97 12.48 26.39
CA ASN A 347 -12.11 13.22 26.95
C ASN A 347 -12.00 14.74 26.69
N ALA A 348 -10.79 15.26 26.40
CA ALA A 348 -10.56 16.65 26.05
C ALA A 348 -10.70 16.92 24.53
N GLY A 349 -11.00 15.89 23.73
CA GLY A 349 -11.13 16.02 22.28
C GLY A 349 -9.82 15.85 21.50
N THR A 350 -8.70 15.58 22.19
CA THR A 350 -7.40 15.33 21.55
C THR A 350 -7.42 13.98 20.82
N LEU A 351 -6.99 13.95 19.56
CA LEU A 351 -6.73 12.72 18.83
C LEU A 351 -5.34 12.20 19.17
N LEU A 352 -5.25 10.92 19.53
CA LEU A 352 -4.01 10.21 19.79
C LEU A 352 -3.93 9.02 18.85
N ALA A 353 -2.95 9.03 17.94
CA ALA A 353 -2.69 7.96 16.99
C ALA A 353 -1.38 7.26 17.34
N VAL A 354 -1.42 5.94 17.54
CA VAL A 354 -0.27 5.08 17.83
C VAL A 354 0.04 4.16 16.66
N TYR A 355 1.30 3.75 16.53
CA TYR A 355 1.78 2.91 15.44
C TYR A 355 3.17 2.32 15.75
N ASP A 356 3.54 1.23 15.07
CA ASP A 356 4.92 0.73 15.02
C ASP A 356 5.84 1.73 14.31
N MET A 357 6.96 2.08 14.92
CA MET A 357 8.10 2.73 14.26
C MET A 357 9.19 1.69 14.01
N ARG A 358 9.28 1.18 12.77
CA ARG A 358 10.23 0.13 12.39
C ARG A 358 11.49 0.78 11.82
N TRP A 359 12.50 0.95 12.66
CA TRP A 359 13.64 1.84 12.39
C TRP A 359 14.49 1.38 11.21
N LYS A 360 14.92 0.11 11.20
CA LYS A 360 15.89 -0.43 10.24
C LYS A 360 15.36 -1.68 9.51
N GLN A 361 14.05 -1.89 9.53
CA GLN A 361 13.43 -3.05 8.89
C GLN A 361 12.03 -2.76 8.35
N GLY A 362 11.60 -3.56 7.38
CA GLY A 362 10.20 -3.63 6.95
C GLY A 362 9.40 -4.79 7.57
N GLY A 363 10.09 -5.78 8.17
CA GLY A 363 9.47 -6.97 8.76
C GLY A 363 8.79 -6.69 10.11
N ASP A 364 7.91 -7.61 10.52
CA ASP A 364 7.29 -7.60 11.86
C ASP A 364 8.33 -7.89 12.94
N LEU A 365 7.91 -7.88 14.22
CA LEU A 365 8.75 -8.32 15.33
C LEU A 365 9.37 -9.71 15.05
N PRO A 366 10.59 -9.95 15.55
CA PRO A 366 11.36 -9.08 16.42
C PRO A 366 12.22 -8.07 15.63
N GLY A 367 12.84 -7.10 16.32
CA GLY A 367 13.66 -6.07 15.67
C GLY A 367 13.78 -4.78 16.47
N ASP A 368 14.38 -3.76 15.86
CA ASP A 368 14.42 -2.38 16.38
C ASP A 368 13.09 -1.70 16.02
N ILE A 369 12.08 -1.92 16.86
CA ILE A 369 10.70 -1.43 16.70
C ILE A 369 10.26 -0.79 18.02
N ASP A 370 9.76 0.44 17.94
CA ASP A 370 9.13 1.15 19.06
C ASP A 370 7.65 1.40 18.76
N VAL A 371 6.85 1.71 19.79
CA VAL A 371 5.52 2.30 19.58
C VAL A 371 5.65 3.82 19.56
N GLY A 372 5.29 4.41 18.42
CA GLY A 372 5.18 5.85 18.23
C GLY A 372 3.78 6.38 18.53
N LEU A 373 3.70 7.70 18.72
CA LEU A 373 2.48 8.48 18.90
C LEU A 373 2.56 9.79 18.11
N SER A 374 1.49 10.12 17.40
CA SER A 374 1.17 11.48 16.93
C SER A 374 -0.13 11.96 17.60
N ALA A 375 -0.19 13.25 17.93
CA ALA A 375 -1.35 13.85 18.57
C ALA A 375 -1.91 15.04 17.77
N SER A 376 -3.21 15.27 17.83
CA SER A 376 -3.89 16.43 17.22
C SER A 376 -4.94 17.00 18.15
N THR A 377 -4.84 18.29 18.47
CA THR A 377 -5.85 19.06 19.21
C THR A 377 -6.80 19.83 18.28
N THR A 378 -6.65 19.65 16.95
CA THR A 378 -7.39 20.38 15.91
C THR A 378 -8.39 19.49 15.18
N GLY A 379 -8.76 18.34 15.77
CA GLY A 379 -9.62 17.35 15.13
C GLY A 379 -9.00 16.78 13.84
N GLY A 380 -7.67 16.66 13.81
CA GLY A 380 -6.89 16.06 12.73
C GLY A 380 -6.42 17.03 11.63
N GLN A 381 -6.76 18.32 11.73
CA GLN A 381 -6.36 19.35 10.74
C GLN A 381 -4.85 19.59 10.72
N SER A 382 -4.18 19.35 11.86
CA SER A 382 -2.73 19.39 12.01
C SER A 382 -2.30 18.41 13.10
N TRP A 383 -1.07 17.90 13.00
CA TRP A 383 -0.54 16.87 13.90
C TRP A 383 0.81 17.26 14.46
N LEU A 384 1.04 16.95 15.74
CA LEU A 384 2.36 17.04 16.35
C LEU A 384 3.30 15.96 15.76
N PRO A 385 4.61 16.23 15.70
CA PRO A 385 5.59 15.26 15.22
C PRO A 385 5.51 13.93 15.98
N ALA A 386 5.73 12.84 15.24
CA ALA A 386 5.83 11.49 15.81
C ALA A 386 6.88 11.42 16.92
N ARG A 387 6.54 10.73 18.01
CA ARG A 387 7.47 10.47 19.14
C ARG A 387 7.23 9.09 19.74
N PRO A 388 8.27 8.41 20.25
CA PRO A 388 8.13 7.12 20.93
C PRO A 388 7.37 7.28 22.25
N ILE A 389 6.54 6.30 22.57
CA ILE A 389 5.82 6.15 23.85
C ILE A 389 6.04 4.77 24.49
N VAL A 390 6.45 3.77 23.71
CA VAL A 390 6.96 2.48 24.23
C VAL A 390 8.29 2.19 23.55
N ASP A 391 9.33 2.16 24.36
CA ASP A 391 10.69 1.77 23.99
C ASP A 391 11.27 1.00 25.18
N MET A 392 11.74 -0.23 24.93
CA MET A 392 12.32 -1.09 25.96
C MET A 392 13.81 -0.87 26.17
N LYS A 393 14.44 -0.02 25.36
CA LYS A 393 15.85 0.35 25.39
C LYS A 393 16.73 -0.91 25.33
N THR A 394 17.86 -0.87 26.04
CA THR A 394 18.63 -2.06 26.40
C THR A 394 17.96 -2.75 27.59
N TRP A 395 17.67 -4.05 27.44
CA TRP A 395 17.18 -4.90 28.51
C TRP A 395 17.86 -6.27 28.48
N GLY A 396 18.22 -6.81 29.64
CA GLY A 396 18.84 -8.13 29.76
C GLY A 396 20.20 -8.24 29.08
N ASP A 397 21.01 -7.16 29.11
CA ASP A 397 22.28 -7.00 28.38
C ASP A 397 22.17 -7.10 26.86
N GLU A 398 20.95 -7.07 26.31
CA GLU A 398 20.69 -7.11 24.89
C GLU A 398 20.30 -5.73 24.34
N PRO A 399 20.80 -5.35 23.15
CA PRO A 399 20.51 -4.05 22.52
C PRO A 399 19.03 -3.89 22.10
N GLU A 400 18.64 -2.65 21.78
CA GLU A 400 17.28 -2.27 21.32
C GLU A 400 16.75 -3.15 20.19
N ASN A 401 17.60 -3.53 19.22
CA ASN A 401 17.18 -4.37 18.10
C ASN A 401 16.84 -5.83 18.48
N LYS A 402 17.00 -6.19 19.76
CA LYS A 402 16.55 -7.44 20.37
C LYS A 402 15.48 -7.21 21.45
N ASN A 403 14.94 -6.01 21.54
CA ASN A 403 13.96 -5.61 22.54
C ASN A 403 12.77 -4.84 21.94
N GLY A 404 12.47 -5.05 20.66
CA GLY A 404 11.38 -4.33 19.99
C GLY A 404 10.02 -4.52 20.64
N ALA A 405 9.23 -3.45 20.64
CA ALA A 405 7.84 -3.42 21.07
C ALA A 405 6.93 -2.90 19.95
N GLY A 406 5.81 -3.58 19.70
CA GLY A 406 4.93 -3.25 18.59
C GLY A 406 3.50 -3.81 18.71
N ASP A 407 2.78 -3.72 17.60
CA ASP A 407 1.36 -4.06 17.45
C ASP A 407 0.42 -3.28 18.41
N PRO A 408 0.54 -1.95 18.53
CA PRO A 408 -0.06 -1.22 19.64
C PRO A 408 -1.59 -1.24 19.64
N ALA A 409 -2.16 -1.18 20.86
CA ALA A 409 -3.58 -0.93 21.08
C ALA A 409 -3.77 0.17 22.14
N ILE A 410 -4.55 1.21 21.82
CA ILE A 410 -4.76 2.38 22.70
C ILE A 410 -6.22 2.50 23.18
N LEU A 411 -6.42 2.94 24.41
CA LEU A 411 -7.74 3.09 25.05
C LEU A 411 -7.76 4.35 25.93
N VAL A 412 -8.92 4.99 26.00
CA VAL A 412 -9.21 6.06 26.97
C VAL A 412 -10.18 5.52 28.01
N ASP A 413 -9.80 5.58 29.28
CA ASP A 413 -10.72 5.40 30.40
C ASP A 413 -11.66 6.61 30.47
N ARG A 414 -12.92 6.40 30.10
CA ARG A 414 -13.91 7.49 30.04
C ARG A 414 -14.29 8.03 31.41
N LYS A 415 -14.06 7.30 32.51
CA LYS A 415 -14.37 7.76 33.87
C LYS A 415 -13.29 8.69 34.42
N THR A 416 -12.02 8.43 34.11
CA THR A 416 -10.88 9.17 34.68
C THR A 416 -10.21 10.12 33.68
N GLY A 417 -10.32 9.85 32.39
CA GLY A 417 -9.53 10.52 31.34
C GLY A 417 -8.14 9.94 31.15
N HIS A 418 -7.72 8.94 31.95
CA HIS A 418 -6.45 8.26 31.76
C HIS A 418 -6.44 7.51 30.41
N ILE A 419 -5.26 7.42 29.81
CA ILE A 419 -5.05 6.73 28.54
C ILE A 419 -4.09 5.57 28.79
N TYR A 420 -4.39 4.41 28.20
CA TYR A 420 -3.58 3.20 28.28
C TYR A 420 -3.18 2.76 26.87
N CYS A 421 -1.92 2.37 26.68
CA CYS A 421 -1.45 1.75 25.45
C CYS A 421 -0.77 0.41 25.77
N LEU A 422 -1.25 -0.66 25.14
CA LEU A 422 -0.63 -1.99 25.18
C LEU A 422 0.28 -2.20 23.98
N ALA A 423 1.37 -2.94 24.18
CA ALA A 423 2.28 -3.37 23.14
C ALA A 423 2.82 -4.78 23.42
N LEU A 424 3.19 -5.50 22.36
CA LEU A 424 3.92 -6.77 22.46
C LEU A 424 5.41 -6.45 22.46
N TRP A 425 6.10 -6.75 23.55
CA TRP A 425 7.56 -6.72 23.64
C TRP A 425 8.14 -8.10 23.33
N ALA A 426 9.04 -8.14 22.34
CA ALA A 426 9.79 -9.33 21.93
C ALA A 426 11.26 -9.21 22.34
N HIS A 427 11.70 -10.04 23.30
CA HIS A 427 13.06 -10.04 23.80
C HIS A 427 13.94 -11.16 23.17
N GLY A 428 15.24 -10.88 23.04
CA GLY A 428 16.31 -11.85 22.79
C GLY A 428 16.53 -12.24 21.34
N LEU A 429 15.70 -11.77 20.42
CA LEU A 429 15.75 -12.12 18.99
C LEU A 429 15.85 -10.85 18.15
N SER A 430 16.65 -10.84 17.09
CA SER A 430 16.81 -9.69 16.19
C SER A 430 16.37 -9.97 14.75
N SER A 431 15.86 -11.17 14.48
CA SER A 431 15.37 -11.60 13.17
C SER A 431 14.48 -12.85 13.31
N GLY A 432 13.82 -13.21 12.21
CA GLY A 432 12.81 -14.27 12.17
C GLY A 432 11.41 -13.70 12.27
N TRP A 433 10.40 -14.57 12.25
CA TRP A 433 9.01 -14.16 12.42
C TRP A 433 8.57 -14.51 13.84
N TYR A 434 8.44 -13.52 14.73
CA TYR A 434 8.25 -13.74 16.18
C TYR A 434 7.06 -14.67 16.47
N TRP A 435 5.99 -14.51 15.69
CA TRP A 435 4.80 -15.36 15.69
C TRP A 435 5.10 -16.86 15.60
N GLY A 436 6.10 -17.26 14.81
CA GLY A 436 6.48 -18.66 14.60
C GLY A 436 7.53 -19.20 15.57
N ILE A 437 8.17 -18.34 16.36
CA ILE A 437 9.36 -18.70 17.16
C ILE A 437 9.20 -18.47 18.66
N SER A 438 8.25 -17.62 19.10
CA SER A 438 7.87 -17.48 20.52
C SER A 438 7.49 -18.85 21.10
N LYS A 439 7.81 -19.07 22.39
CA LYS A 439 7.66 -20.36 23.07
C LYS A 439 6.65 -20.25 24.23
N PRO A 440 6.14 -21.40 24.72
CA PRO A 440 5.50 -21.48 26.03
C PRO A 440 6.42 -20.99 27.15
N GLY A 441 5.84 -20.57 28.26
CA GLY A 441 6.52 -19.99 29.42
C GLY A 441 5.98 -18.62 29.80
N LEU A 442 6.66 -17.96 30.75
CA LEU A 442 6.40 -16.58 31.15
C LEU A 442 7.66 -15.69 31.10
N ASP A 443 8.85 -16.30 31.02
CA ASP A 443 10.11 -15.56 30.95
C ASP A 443 10.20 -14.77 29.63
N PRO A 444 10.59 -13.47 29.66
CA PRO A 444 10.83 -12.68 28.45
C PRO A 444 11.78 -13.33 27.43
N LYS A 445 12.71 -14.19 27.87
CA LYS A 445 13.64 -14.94 27.01
C LYS A 445 12.96 -16.06 26.22
N ASP A 446 11.80 -16.52 26.67
CA ASP A 446 11.06 -17.61 26.03
C ASP A 446 9.84 -17.11 25.24
N THR A 447 9.12 -16.13 25.78
CA THR A 447 7.83 -15.70 25.24
C THR A 447 7.66 -14.18 25.23
N GLY A 448 6.84 -13.72 24.28
CA GLY A 448 6.47 -12.31 24.18
C GLY A 448 5.76 -11.79 25.42
N GLN A 449 6.03 -10.54 25.76
CA GLN A 449 5.49 -9.88 26.95
C GLN A 449 4.46 -8.83 26.54
N VAL A 450 3.31 -8.80 27.21
CA VAL A 450 2.33 -7.71 27.09
C VAL A 450 2.75 -6.61 28.06
N VAL A 451 3.19 -5.48 27.51
CA VAL A 451 3.58 -4.30 28.28
C VAL A 451 2.56 -3.18 28.11
N MET A 452 2.40 -2.36 29.13
CA MET A 452 1.45 -1.27 29.19
C MET A 452 2.13 0.03 29.59
N VAL A 453 1.82 1.11 28.90
CA VAL A 453 2.13 2.48 29.33
C VAL A 453 0.85 3.26 29.58
N LYS A 454 0.91 4.22 30.50
CA LYS A 454 -0.23 5.05 30.90
C LYS A 454 0.09 6.54 30.78
N SER A 455 -0.87 7.33 30.31
CA SER A 455 -0.85 8.80 30.40
C SER A 455 -1.99 9.29 31.29
N GLU A 456 -1.69 10.29 32.12
CA GLU A 456 -2.66 10.97 33.01
C GLU A 456 -2.84 12.45 32.63
N ASP A 457 -2.21 12.90 31.55
CA ASP A 457 -2.10 14.29 31.11
C ASP A 457 -2.42 14.45 29.62
N ASP A 458 -3.50 13.79 29.19
CA ASP A 458 -4.07 13.88 27.84
C ASP A 458 -3.12 13.41 26.73
N GLY A 459 -2.23 12.46 27.04
CA GLY A 459 -1.28 11.90 26.08
C GLY A 459 -0.02 12.73 25.92
N THR A 460 0.29 13.64 26.86
CA THR A 460 1.50 14.48 26.81
C THR A 460 2.72 13.72 27.33
N THR A 461 2.63 13.08 28.49
CA THR A 461 3.66 12.21 29.06
C THR A 461 3.14 10.80 29.30
N TRP A 462 4.05 9.85 29.36
CA TRP A 462 3.74 8.42 29.50
C TRP A 462 4.61 7.81 30.58
N SER A 463 4.03 6.88 31.35
CA SER A 463 4.76 6.11 32.35
C SER A 463 5.84 5.23 31.72
N GLU A 464 6.77 4.74 32.54
CA GLU A 464 7.60 3.60 32.16
C GLU A 464 6.72 2.36 31.87
N PRO A 465 7.16 1.42 31.01
CA PRO A 465 6.39 0.22 30.70
C PRO A 465 6.16 -0.68 31.93
N VAL A 466 4.91 -1.08 32.13
CA VAL A 466 4.50 -2.06 33.14
C VAL A 466 4.18 -3.39 32.44
N ASN A 467 4.84 -4.46 32.86
CA ASN A 467 4.58 -5.80 32.31
C ASN A 467 3.36 -6.43 33.01
N ILE A 468 2.32 -6.75 32.22
CA ILE A 468 1.08 -7.36 32.74
C ILE A 468 0.95 -8.84 32.36
N THR A 469 1.97 -9.43 31.72
CA THR A 469 1.95 -10.80 31.17
C THR A 469 1.56 -11.85 32.21
N GLU A 470 2.13 -11.81 33.41
CA GLU A 470 1.84 -12.77 34.48
C GLU A 470 0.38 -12.74 34.95
N GLN A 471 -0.34 -11.63 34.72
CA GLN A 471 -1.75 -11.51 35.12
C GLN A 471 -2.68 -12.25 34.14
N ILE A 472 -2.31 -12.31 32.85
CA ILE A 472 -3.24 -12.67 31.76
C ILE A 472 -2.76 -13.83 30.88
N LYS A 473 -1.49 -14.26 30.97
CA LYS A 473 -0.94 -15.28 30.08
C LYS A 473 -0.98 -16.67 30.72
N ASP A 474 -1.62 -17.62 30.05
CA ASP A 474 -1.39 -19.03 30.35
C ASP A 474 0.05 -19.44 29.95
N PRO A 475 0.85 -20.01 30.86
CA PRO A 475 2.20 -20.47 30.56
C PRO A 475 2.26 -21.49 29.40
N ALA A 476 1.19 -22.23 29.13
CA ALA A 476 1.13 -23.19 28.04
C ALA A 476 1.00 -22.53 26.66
N TRP A 477 0.54 -21.27 26.57
CA TRP A 477 0.41 -20.55 25.31
C TRP A 477 1.76 -20.16 24.74
N SER A 478 1.93 -20.32 23.42
CA SER A 478 3.20 -19.99 22.76
C SER A 478 3.41 -18.47 22.62
N LEU A 479 2.34 -17.70 22.58
CA LEU A 479 2.36 -16.24 22.46
C LEU A 479 1.00 -15.68 22.92
N LEU A 480 1.02 -14.51 23.57
CA LEU A 480 -0.14 -13.68 23.87
C LEU A 480 0.19 -12.23 23.51
N LEU A 481 -0.75 -11.54 22.89
CA LEU A 481 -0.67 -10.11 22.60
C LEU A 481 -2.07 -9.50 22.49
N GLN A 482 -2.13 -8.18 22.56
CA GLN A 482 -3.32 -7.39 22.25
C GLN A 482 -3.76 -7.56 20.79
N GLY A 483 -5.03 -7.30 20.52
CA GLY A 483 -5.51 -7.00 19.17
C GLY A 483 -5.15 -5.55 18.84
N PRO A 484 -4.35 -5.28 17.79
CA PRO A 484 -3.92 -3.92 17.47
C PRO A 484 -5.12 -3.04 17.10
N GLY A 485 -4.98 -1.73 17.34
CA GLY A 485 -6.04 -0.75 17.09
C GLY A 485 -6.44 0.00 18.37
N ALA A 486 -7.72 -0.07 18.74
CA ALA A 486 -8.24 0.59 19.92
C ALA A 486 -8.99 -0.37 20.87
N GLY A 487 -9.02 -0.01 22.15
CA GLY A 487 -9.93 -0.59 23.15
C GLY A 487 -11.12 0.33 23.43
N ILE A 488 -12.02 -0.10 24.32
CA ILE A 488 -13.21 0.65 24.73
C ILE A 488 -13.30 0.75 26.26
N THR A 489 -13.94 1.82 26.75
CA THR A 489 -14.52 1.84 28.09
C THR A 489 -16.00 1.51 27.96
N MET A 490 -16.45 0.46 28.64
CA MET A 490 -17.86 0.11 28.71
C MET A 490 -18.64 1.13 29.55
N ARG A 491 -19.97 1.16 29.41
CA ARG A 491 -20.85 2.08 30.16
C ARG A 491 -20.68 1.99 31.69
N ASP A 492 -20.41 0.78 32.20
CA ASP A 492 -20.16 0.51 33.61
C ASP A 492 -18.77 0.96 34.10
N GLY A 493 -17.87 1.36 33.18
CA GLY A 493 -16.49 1.76 33.46
C GLY A 493 -15.45 0.65 33.28
N THR A 494 -15.84 -0.56 32.90
CA THR A 494 -14.91 -1.65 32.58
C THR A 494 -14.08 -1.27 31.35
N LEU A 495 -12.76 -1.40 31.45
CA LEU A 495 -11.82 -1.18 30.34
C LEU A 495 -11.65 -2.49 29.57
N VAL A 496 -11.74 -2.46 28.24
CA VAL A 496 -11.65 -3.67 27.42
C VAL A 496 -10.77 -3.43 26.20
N PHE A 497 -9.75 -4.26 26.05
CA PHE A 497 -9.01 -4.47 24.81
C PHE A 497 -9.43 -5.80 24.18
N ALA A 498 -9.30 -5.90 22.86
CA ALA A 498 -9.20 -7.20 22.22
C ALA A 498 -7.81 -7.82 22.51
N GLY A 499 -7.73 -9.14 22.49
CA GLY A 499 -6.49 -9.89 22.65
C GLY A 499 -6.45 -11.10 21.71
N GLN A 500 -5.29 -11.75 21.63
CA GLN A 500 -5.11 -12.98 20.89
C GLN A 500 -3.99 -13.83 21.49
N PHE A 501 -4.18 -15.14 21.53
CA PHE A 501 -3.17 -16.08 22.02
C PHE A 501 -3.02 -17.29 21.10
N GLN A 502 -1.84 -17.91 21.12
CA GLN A 502 -1.58 -19.19 20.44
C GLN A 502 -1.75 -20.35 21.42
N GLU A 503 -2.65 -21.27 21.08
CA GLU A 503 -2.88 -22.51 21.84
C GLU A 503 -1.57 -23.34 22.01
N PRO A 504 -1.49 -24.20 23.04
CA PRO A 504 -0.29 -25.00 23.32
C PRO A 504 0.18 -25.86 22.13
N SER A 505 1.46 -26.23 22.13
CA SER A 505 2.18 -26.81 20.99
C SER A 505 1.61 -28.15 20.49
N ASN A 506 0.64 -28.08 19.58
CA ASN A 506 0.24 -29.06 18.56
C ASN A 506 -0.69 -28.35 17.56
N GLY A 507 -0.13 -27.37 16.84
CA GLY A 507 -0.84 -26.59 15.82
C GLY A 507 -0.69 -25.07 15.93
N ARG A 508 -0.24 -24.52 17.09
CA ARG A 508 -0.07 -23.07 17.36
C ARG A 508 -1.26 -22.21 16.91
N LYS A 509 -2.45 -22.80 16.88
CA LYS A 509 -3.64 -22.14 16.35
C LYS A 509 -3.95 -20.93 17.22
N ALA A 510 -4.00 -19.76 16.60
CA ALA A 510 -4.37 -18.55 17.31
C ALA A 510 -5.88 -18.42 17.53
N ARG A 511 -6.21 -17.81 18.67
CA ARG A 511 -7.56 -17.48 19.12
C ARG A 511 -7.64 -16.02 19.51
N SER A 512 -8.64 -15.32 19.00
CA SER A 512 -8.99 -13.99 19.51
C SER A 512 -9.74 -14.12 20.83
N THR A 513 -9.60 -13.12 21.70
CA THR A 513 -10.22 -13.03 23.02
C THR A 513 -10.37 -11.56 23.43
N VAL A 514 -10.76 -11.30 24.66
CA VAL A 514 -10.77 -9.97 25.30
C VAL A 514 -9.86 -9.94 26.52
N ILE A 515 -9.23 -8.80 26.75
CA ILE A 515 -8.42 -8.48 27.92
C ILE A 515 -9.12 -7.30 28.60
N PHE A 516 -9.45 -7.41 29.89
CA PHE A 516 -10.29 -6.41 30.56
C PHE A 516 -9.81 -6.07 31.97
N SER A 517 -10.20 -4.89 32.45
CA SER A 517 -9.94 -4.41 33.80
C SER A 517 -11.18 -3.74 34.38
N LYS A 518 -11.53 -4.10 35.62
CA LYS A 518 -12.66 -3.54 36.37
C LYS A 518 -12.24 -2.54 37.45
N ASP A 519 -10.95 -2.30 37.61
CA ASP A 519 -10.37 -1.50 38.69
C ASP A 519 -9.51 -0.34 38.18
N GLN A 520 -9.87 0.18 37.01
CA GLN A 520 -9.21 1.31 36.32
C GLN A 520 -7.75 0.96 35.92
N GLY A 521 -7.55 -0.24 35.37
CA GLY A 521 -6.28 -0.67 34.77
C GLY A 521 -5.22 -1.10 35.78
N LYS A 522 -5.57 -1.37 37.04
CA LYS A 522 -4.63 -1.84 38.06
C LYS A 522 -4.37 -3.34 37.93
N THR A 523 -5.44 -4.12 37.73
CA THR A 523 -5.38 -5.54 37.43
C THR A 523 -6.11 -5.85 36.13
N TRP A 524 -5.62 -6.85 35.42
CA TRP A 524 -6.14 -7.28 34.12
C TRP A 524 -6.49 -8.77 34.15
N GLU A 525 -7.60 -9.10 33.51
CA GLU A 525 -8.10 -10.46 33.33
C GLU A 525 -8.28 -10.74 31.83
N ILE A 526 -8.39 -12.02 31.46
CA ILE A 526 -8.54 -12.45 30.06
C ILE A 526 -9.72 -13.41 29.89
N GLY A 527 -10.42 -13.29 28.77
CA GLY A 527 -11.47 -14.22 28.37
C GLY A 527 -10.92 -15.51 27.74
N THR A 528 -11.82 -16.47 27.50
CA THR A 528 -11.53 -17.67 26.70
C THR A 528 -11.42 -17.33 25.21
N GLY A 529 -10.77 -18.20 24.43
CA GLY A 529 -10.64 -18.02 22.99
C GLY A 529 -11.95 -18.22 22.23
N VAL A 530 -12.19 -17.40 21.21
CA VAL A 530 -13.36 -17.53 20.33
C VAL A 530 -13.40 -18.92 19.68
N PRO A 531 -14.51 -19.68 19.81
CA PRO A 531 -14.62 -21.06 19.34
C PRO A 531 -14.94 -21.12 17.84
N HIS A 532 -13.99 -20.69 17.01
CA HIS A 532 -14.09 -20.79 15.55
C HIS A 532 -13.24 -21.94 14.98
N ASP A 533 -13.74 -22.68 14.00
CA ASP A 533 -13.00 -23.76 13.35
C ASP A 533 -11.70 -23.31 12.67
N GLN A 534 -11.64 -22.05 12.20
CA GLN A 534 -10.43 -21.46 11.61
C GLN A 534 -9.64 -20.64 12.63
N GLU A 535 -8.39 -20.34 12.29
CA GLU A 535 -7.55 -19.45 13.10
C GLU A 535 -8.13 -18.03 13.11
N THR A 536 -8.25 -17.47 14.31
CA THR A 536 -8.66 -16.08 14.54
C THR A 536 -7.54 -15.33 15.24
N THR A 537 -7.15 -14.17 14.73
CA THR A 537 -5.99 -13.40 15.22
C THR A 537 -6.41 -12.02 15.69
N GLU A 538 -6.12 -10.97 14.93
CA GLU A 538 -6.38 -9.58 15.29
C GLU A 538 -7.89 -9.30 15.40
N ALA A 539 -8.31 -8.65 16.47
CA ALA A 539 -9.71 -8.36 16.73
C ALA A 539 -9.89 -6.94 17.29
N GLN A 540 -11.12 -6.46 17.21
CA GLN A 540 -11.60 -5.23 17.84
C GLN A 540 -12.95 -5.51 18.49
N VAL A 541 -13.32 -4.71 19.49
CA VAL A 541 -14.53 -4.90 20.30
C VAL A 541 -15.40 -3.67 20.33
N VAL A 542 -16.71 -3.88 20.51
CA VAL A 542 -17.68 -2.82 20.73
C VAL A 542 -18.75 -3.29 21.73
N GLU A 543 -19.25 -2.37 22.56
CA GLU A 543 -20.42 -2.62 23.41
C GLU A 543 -21.71 -2.40 22.60
N LEU A 544 -22.63 -3.36 22.69
CA LEU A 544 -23.97 -3.30 22.12
C LEU A 544 -24.94 -2.62 23.08
N ASP A 545 -26.12 -2.24 22.59
CA ASP A 545 -27.13 -1.56 23.42
C ASP A 545 -27.73 -2.43 24.52
N ASP A 546 -27.68 -3.75 24.36
CA ASP A 546 -28.11 -4.70 25.38
C ASP A 546 -27.02 -5.03 26.40
N GLY A 547 -25.86 -4.37 26.32
CA GLY A 547 -24.72 -4.55 27.22
C GLY A 547 -23.80 -5.72 26.86
N ARG A 548 -24.12 -6.50 25.80
CA ARG A 548 -23.18 -7.50 25.27
C ARG A 548 -21.95 -6.81 24.69
N LEU A 549 -20.81 -7.48 24.80
CA LEU A 549 -19.66 -7.18 23.95
C LEU A 549 -19.77 -7.96 22.65
N MET A 550 -19.60 -7.27 21.52
CA MET A 550 -19.34 -7.89 20.22
C MET A 550 -17.83 -7.83 19.94
N ILE A 551 -17.25 -8.98 19.59
CA ILE A 551 -15.89 -9.08 19.08
C ILE A 551 -15.93 -9.38 17.58
N ASN A 552 -15.16 -8.64 16.80
CA ASN A 552 -15.00 -8.83 15.37
C ASN A 552 -13.55 -9.23 15.07
N CYS A 553 -13.34 -10.49 14.67
CA CYS A 553 -12.03 -11.13 14.58
C CYS A 553 -11.59 -11.35 13.14
N ARG A 554 -10.30 -11.13 12.85
CA ARG A 554 -9.64 -11.54 11.61
C ARG A 554 -9.65 -13.05 11.51
N ILE A 555 -10.15 -13.59 10.40
CA ILE A 555 -9.89 -14.98 10.03
C ILE A 555 -8.63 -14.99 9.15
N SER A 556 -7.63 -15.79 9.51
CA SER A 556 -6.32 -15.77 8.82
C SER A 556 -6.42 -16.12 7.32
N SER A 557 -7.39 -16.96 6.94
CA SER A 557 -7.66 -17.35 5.55
C SER A 557 -8.49 -16.33 4.76
N GLY A 558 -9.10 -15.33 5.42
CA GLY A 558 -9.99 -14.34 4.81
C GLY A 558 -11.36 -14.25 5.48
N GLY A 559 -11.96 -13.06 5.44
CA GLY A 559 -13.22 -12.77 6.12
C GLY A 559 -13.09 -12.49 7.61
N ARG A 560 -14.24 -12.39 8.29
CA ARG A 560 -14.34 -12.02 9.71
C ARG A 560 -15.16 -13.04 10.49
N ALA A 561 -14.71 -13.37 11.70
CA ALA A 561 -15.47 -14.15 12.66
C ALA A 561 -16.09 -13.19 13.67
N VAL A 562 -17.41 -13.25 13.88
CA VAL A 562 -18.12 -12.30 14.74
C VAL A 562 -18.84 -13.08 15.84
N TYR A 563 -18.58 -12.70 17.08
CA TYR A 563 -19.14 -13.36 18.26
C TYR A 563 -19.57 -12.29 19.28
N THR A 564 -20.46 -12.68 20.19
CA THR A 564 -20.90 -11.84 21.31
C THR A 564 -20.73 -12.56 22.64
N THR A 565 -20.58 -11.80 23.72
CA THR A 565 -20.44 -12.32 25.09
C THR A 565 -21.18 -11.41 26.09
N THR A 566 -21.68 -12.00 27.18
CA THR A 566 -22.30 -11.30 28.32
C THR A 566 -21.44 -11.41 29.59
N ASP A 567 -20.35 -12.17 29.55
CA ASP A 567 -19.57 -12.59 30.71
C ASP A 567 -18.06 -12.34 30.50
N MET A 568 -17.72 -11.27 29.76
CA MET A 568 -16.33 -10.88 29.44
C MET A 568 -15.51 -12.00 28.78
N GLY A 569 -16.16 -12.75 27.88
CA GLY A 569 -15.51 -13.76 27.05
C GLY A 569 -15.31 -15.11 27.75
N GLN A 570 -15.99 -15.38 28.87
CA GLN A 570 -16.02 -16.73 29.46
C GLN A 570 -16.86 -17.69 28.61
N SER A 571 -17.91 -17.18 27.95
CA SER A 571 -18.67 -17.88 26.93
C SER A 571 -18.94 -16.97 25.72
N TRP A 572 -19.06 -17.60 24.54
CA TRP A 572 -19.20 -16.91 23.26
C TRP A 572 -20.43 -17.41 22.51
N THR A 573 -21.25 -16.48 22.03
CA THR A 573 -22.37 -16.74 21.12
C THR A 573 -22.00 -16.30 19.71
N LYS A 574 -22.06 -17.22 18.76
CA LYS A 574 -21.76 -16.96 17.35
C LYS A 574 -22.77 -15.97 16.76
N HIS A 575 -22.29 -14.88 16.15
CA HIS A 575 -23.15 -13.89 15.50
C HIS A 575 -23.51 -14.32 14.06
N PRO A 576 -24.71 -14.03 13.54
CA PRO A 576 -25.13 -14.46 12.19
C PRO A 576 -24.22 -13.98 11.05
N THR A 577 -23.55 -12.84 11.20
CA THR A 577 -22.65 -12.27 10.17
C THR A 577 -21.25 -12.87 10.13
N THR A 578 -20.94 -13.83 10.99
CA THR A 578 -19.67 -14.58 10.95
C THR A 578 -19.46 -15.27 9.59
N GLY A 579 -18.31 -15.07 8.97
CA GLY A 579 -18.00 -15.63 7.65
C GLY A 579 -18.88 -15.11 6.52
N SER A 580 -19.66 -14.05 6.74
CA SER A 580 -20.49 -13.42 5.71
C SER A 580 -19.65 -12.78 4.61
N HIS A 581 -20.15 -12.83 3.37
CA HIS A 581 -19.55 -12.15 2.21
C HIS A 581 -19.52 -10.62 2.34
N VAL A 582 -20.25 -10.05 3.30
CA VAL A 582 -20.19 -8.60 3.58
C VAL A 582 -18.77 -8.15 3.97
N PHE A 583 -17.99 -9.08 4.53
CA PHE A 583 -16.58 -8.89 4.87
C PHE A 583 -15.65 -9.65 3.91
N ASN A 584 -15.89 -9.58 2.60
CA ASN A 584 -15.05 -10.24 1.59
C ASN A 584 -13.69 -9.52 1.44
N MET A 585 -12.80 -9.78 2.40
CA MET A 585 -11.47 -9.20 2.51
C MET A 585 -10.42 -10.30 2.69
N SER A 586 -9.24 -10.11 2.12
CA SER A 586 -8.09 -10.94 2.48
C SER A 586 -7.77 -10.76 3.98
N GLY A 587 -7.37 -11.84 4.66
CA GLY A 587 -7.16 -11.83 6.12
C GLY A 587 -6.29 -10.65 6.58
N CYS A 588 -6.92 -9.68 7.25
CA CYS A 588 -6.33 -8.43 7.70
C CYS A 588 -7.06 -7.91 8.95
N MET A 589 -6.41 -7.04 9.73
CA MET A 589 -7.04 -6.24 10.79
C MET A 589 -8.19 -5.39 10.22
N ALA A 590 -9.20 -5.13 11.03
CA ALA A 590 -10.30 -4.22 10.73
C ALA A 590 -10.73 -3.50 12.02
N SER A 591 -11.23 -2.27 11.90
CA SER A 591 -11.78 -1.51 13.02
C SER A 591 -13.29 -1.73 13.14
N ILE A 592 -13.81 -1.72 14.36
CA ILE A 592 -15.24 -1.61 14.66
C ILE A 592 -15.43 -0.55 15.76
N LEU A 593 -16.46 0.28 15.63
CA LEU A 593 -16.70 1.40 16.54
C LEU A 593 -18.19 1.66 16.71
N ARG A 594 -18.60 2.02 17.94
CA ARG A 594 -19.92 2.60 18.23
C ARG A 594 -19.92 4.08 17.86
N TYR A 595 -20.67 4.48 16.84
CA TYR A 595 -20.83 5.90 16.50
C TYR A 595 -21.84 6.58 17.44
N SER A 596 -23.00 5.96 17.61
CA SER A 596 -24.09 6.46 18.44
C SER A 596 -24.89 5.30 19.04
N SER A 597 -25.58 5.56 20.15
CA SER A 597 -26.43 4.61 20.84
C SER A 597 -27.67 5.29 21.42
N VAL A 598 -28.83 4.64 21.28
CA VAL A 598 -30.06 5.10 21.94
C VAL A 598 -29.98 5.01 23.47
N LYS A 599 -29.10 4.15 24.01
CA LYS A 599 -28.82 4.09 25.47
C LYS A 599 -28.07 5.32 25.96
N ASP A 600 -27.36 5.99 25.06
CA ASP A 600 -26.59 7.20 25.34
C ASP A 600 -27.35 8.47 24.90
N GLY A 601 -28.64 8.34 24.56
CA GLY A 601 -29.54 9.45 24.23
C GLY A 601 -29.58 9.86 22.76
N ALA A 602 -28.98 9.09 21.84
CA ALA A 602 -29.10 9.33 20.40
C ALA A 602 -30.44 8.81 19.83
N ASP A 603 -30.84 9.30 18.65
CA ASP A 603 -32.07 8.86 17.99
C ASP A 603 -31.95 7.46 17.35
N GLN A 604 -30.72 7.02 17.05
CA GLN A 604 -30.43 5.77 16.37
C GLN A 604 -29.09 5.21 16.85
N SER A 605 -29.03 3.90 17.02
CA SER A 605 -27.79 3.17 17.29
C SER A 605 -27.08 2.84 15.99
N ILE A 606 -25.80 3.21 15.91
CA ILE A 606 -25.00 3.08 14.70
C ILE A 606 -23.66 2.44 15.04
N LEU A 607 -23.34 1.36 14.34
CA LEU A 607 -22.00 0.77 14.31
C LEU A 607 -21.27 1.19 13.03
N LEU A 608 -19.96 1.36 13.14
CA LEU A 608 -19.05 1.59 12.03
C LEU A 608 -18.06 0.43 11.93
N PHE A 609 -17.66 0.12 10.71
CA PHE A 609 -16.61 -0.84 10.41
C PHE A 609 -15.69 -0.28 9.33
N SER A 610 -14.37 -0.44 9.49
CA SER A 610 -13.40 -0.10 8.45
C SER A 610 -12.41 -1.23 8.18
N GLY A 611 -12.10 -1.41 6.90
CA GLY A 611 -11.12 -2.40 6.44
C GLY A 611 -11.09 -2.49 4.91
N PRO A 612 -10.09 -3.20 4.34
CA PRO A 612 -10.01 -3.38 2.90
C PRO A 612 -11.16 -4.21 2.35
N VAL A 613 -11.67 -3.81 1.18
CA VAL A 613 -12.67 -4.56 0.41
C VAL A 613 -12.04 -5.03 -0.90
N ASP A 614 -10.94 -5.77 -0.76
CA ASP A 614 -10.14 -6.21 -1.91
C ASP A 614 -10.86 -7.24 -2.79
N ALA A 615 -11.86 -7.97 -2.27
CA ALA A 615 -12.74 -8.87 -3.00
C ALA A 615 -12.01 -9.84 -3.96
N GLY A 616 -10.79 -10.27 -3.61
CA GLY A 616 -9.97 -11.16 -4.44
C GLY A 616 -9.22 -10.49 -5.60
N LYS A 617 -9.19 -9.16 -5.67
CA LYS A 617 -8.31 -8.38 -6.55
C LYS A 617 -6.87 -8.39 -5.99
N LYS A 618 -6.30 -7.22 -5.72
CA LYS A 618 -5.01 -7.07 -5.03
C LYS A 618 -5.26 -7.05 -3.52
N ARG A 619 -4.64 -7.97 -2.78
CA ARG A 619 -4.76 -8.04 -1.31
C ARG A 619 -4.51 -6.68 -0.68
N ARG A 620 -5.31 -6.34 0.34
CA ARG A 620 -5.13 -5.12 1.15
C ARG A 620 -5.16 -3.86 0.29
N THR A 621 -6.26 -3.72 -0.45
CA THR A 621 -6.62 -2.53 -1.22
C THR A 621 -8.09 -2.18 -0.99
N HIS A 622 -8.55 -1.05 -1.51
CA HIS A 622 -9.93 -0.58 -1.37
C HIS A 622 -10.32 -0.35 0.09
N MET A 623 -9.51 0.43 0.84
CA MET A 623 -9.88 0.85 2.20
C MET A 623 -11.26 1.50 2.16
N SER A 624 -12.17 0.98 2.98
CA SER A 624 -13.56 1.44 2.98
C SER A 624 -14.14 1.50 4.39
N VAL A 625 -15.18 2.32 4.54
CA VAL A 625 -16.01 2.39 5.75
C VAL A 625 -17.41 1.85 5.45
N ARG A 626 -18.01 1.18 6.42
CA ARG A 626 -19.40 0.73 6.41
C ARG A 626 -20.09 1.14 7.70
N TYR A 627 -21.42 1.26 7.66
CA TYR A 627 -22.23 1.42 8.84
C TYR A 627 -23.29 0.32 8.97
N SER A 628 -23.76 0.09 10.19
CA SER A 628 -24.90 -0.77 10.52
C SER A 628 -25.86 -0.01 11.44
N LEU A 629 -27.17 -0.20 11.22
CA LEU A 629 -28.26 0.43 11.99
C LEU A 629 -29.00 -0.56 12.89
N ASP A 630 -28.54 -1.81 12.94
CA ASP A 630 -29.21 -2.96 13.54
C ASP A 630 -28.22 -3.81 14.34
N GLU A 631 -27.34 -3.15 15.11
CA GLU A 631 -26.36 -3.80 15.99
C GLU A 631 -25.44 -4.82 15.28
N GLY A 632 -25.16 -4.61 14.00
CA GLY A 632 -24.20 -5.39 13.21
C GLY A 632 -24.81 -6.57 12.43
N GLU A 633 -26.14 -6.68 12.40
CA GLU A 633 -26.87 -7.71 11.65
C GLU A 633 -26.80 -7.48 10.13
N THR A 634 -26.93 -6.22 9.68
CA THR A 634 -26.72 -5.83 8.29
C THR A 634 -25.77 -4.63 8.18
N TRP A 635 -25.07 -4.54 7.05
CA TRP A 635 -24.09 -3.48 6.80
C TRP A 635 -24.35 -2.80 5.46
N SER A 636 -24.10 -1.49 5.41
CA SER A 636 -24.18 -0.68 4.21
C SER A 636 -23.23 -1.17 3.10
N LYS A 637 -23.42 -0.67 1.87
CA LYS A 637 -22.38 -0.72 0.83
C LYS A 637 -21.10 -0.04 1.34
N PRO A 638 -19.91 -0.47 0.85
CA PRO A 638 -18.66 0.14 1.27
C PRO A 638 -18.55 1.55 0.70
N TYR A 639 -18.19 2.51 1.55
CA TYR A 639 -17.76 3.84 1.12
C TYR A 639 -16.24 3.82 0.94
N LEU A 640 -15.80 3.92 -0.31
CA LEU A 640 -14.40 3.81 -0.70
C LEU A 640 -13.62 5.08 -0.33
N LEU A 641 -12.48 4.92 0.34
CA LEU A 641 -11.57 5.99 0.70
C LEU A 641 -10.29 5.96 -0.15
N ASP A 642 -9.74 4.75 -0.33
CA ASP A 642 -8.48 4.54 -1.03
C ASP A 642 -8.52 3.25 -1.83
N GLU A 643 -8.56 3.36 -3.16
CA GLU A 643 -8.64 2.20 -4.06
C GLU A 643 -7.33 1.41 -4.16
N LEU A 644 -6.18 2.08 -3.96
CA LEU A 644 -4.86 1.50 -4.19
C LEU A 644 -4.23 0.97 -2.89
N GLY A 645 -4.65 1.52 -1.76
CA GLY A 645 -4.18 1.19 -0.41
C GLY A 645 -5.29 0.62 0.45
N GLY A 646 -4.94 0.28 1.69
CA GLY A 646 -5.88 -0.26 2.66
C GLY A 646 -5.43 -1.57 3.25
N ALA A 647 -4.79 -1.49 4.41
CA ALA A 647 -4.51 -2.67 5.22
C ALA A 647 -5.13 -2.49 6.61
N TYR A 648 -4.33 -2.07 7.59
CA TYR A 648 -4.80 -1.84 8.96
C TYR A 648 -5.48 -0.47 9.02
N SER A 649 -6.51 -0.33 9.85
CA SER A 649 -7.22 0.92 10.07
C SER A 649 -7.77 1.02 11.48
N CYS A 650 -7.96 2.22 12.01
CA CYS A 650 -8.59 2.46 13.29
C CYS A 650 -9.51 3.69 13.22
N LEU A 651 -10.73 3.55 13.73
CA LEU A 651 -11.75 4.58 13.77
C LEU A 651 -11.81 5.26 15.14
N THR A 652 -12.15 6.55 15.14
CA THR A 652 -12.54 7.31 16.34
C THR A 652 -13.63 8.34 16.01
N LEU A 653 -14.17 9.01 17.03
CA LEU A 653 -15.16 10.08 16.86
C LEU A 653 -14.57 11.45 17.23
N ILE A 654 -14.88 12.48 16.47
CA ILE A 654 -14.36 13.84 16.63
C ILE A 654 -15.50 14.80 16.98
N GLY A 655 -15.32 15.57 18.05
CA GLY A 655 -16.26 16.61 18.50
C GLY A 655 -17.21 16.18 19.63
N ASP A 656 -17.77 17.18 20.31
CA ASP A 656 -18.51 17.01 21.58
C ASP A 656 -20.03 17.19 21.45
N GLY A 657 -20.56 17.01 20.23
CA GLY A 657 -21.97 17.17 19.90
C GLY A 657 -22.73 15.86 19.67
N PRO A 658 -24.07 15.95 19.45
CA PRO A 658 -24.90 14.78 19.09
C PRO A 658 -24.55 14.23 17.71
N LYS A 659 -24.08 15.10 16.80
CA LYS A 659 -23.47 14.71 15.53
C LYS A 659 -21.96 14.86 15.65
N LYS A 660 -21.25 13.74 15.67
CA LYS A 660 -19.78 13.68 15.68
C LYS A 660 -19.29 13.42 14.26
N ASP A 661 -18.09 13.91 13.97
CA ASP A 661 -17.37 13.47 12.78
C ASP A 661 -16.66 12.14 13.08
N ILE A 662 -16.38 11.41 12.02
CA ILE A 662 -15.67 10.14 12.06
C ILE A 662 -14.24 10.43 11.63
N GLY A 663 -13.29 10.11 12.50
CA GLY A 663 -11.87 10.11 12.19
C GLY A 663 -11.44 8.68 11.84
N ILE A 664 -10.67 8.52 10.78
CA ILE A 664 -10.03 7.25 10.42
C ILE A 664 -8.54 7.47 10.21
N ILE A 665 -7.72 6.60 10.78
CA ILE A 665 -6.30 6.48 10.44
C ILE A 665 -6.03 5.09 9.88
N TYR A 666 -5.25 4.99 8.80
CA TYR A 666 -5.02 3.71 8.13
C TYR A 666 -3.70 3.66 7.34
N GLU A 667 -3.29 2.42 7.01
CA GLU A 667 -2.19 2.14 6.09
C GLU A 667 -2.63 2.39 4.64
N GLY A 668 -2.32 3.58 4.11
CA GLY A 668 -2.80 4.06 2.81
C GLY A 668 -1.80 3.95 1.65
N SER A 669 -2.30 4.23 0.44
CA SER A 669 -1.48 4.26 -0.78
C SER A 669 -0.60 5.50 -0.87
N GLN A 670 -1.05 6.60 -0.27
CA GLN A 670 -0.35 7.88 -0.27
C GLN A 670 0.47 8.12 1.01
N SER A 671 0.24 7.40 2.09
CA SER A 671 0.99 7.55 3.34
C SER A 671 0.94 6.25 4.14
N ASN A 672 1.98 5.97 4.95
CA ASN A 672 1.88 4.84 5.87
C ASN A 672 0.83 5.07 6.96
N MET A 673 0.66 6.30 7.43
CA MET A 673 -0.38 6.69 8.38
C MET A 673 -1.21 7.82 7.75
N CYS A 674 -2.18 7.43 6.93
CA CYS A 674 -3.13 8.32 6.31
C CYS A 674 -4.28 8.61 7.27
N PHE A 675 -4.58 9.89 7.53
CA PHE A 675 -5.75 10.31 8.29
C PHE A 675 -6.77 10.98 7.38
N GLU A 676 -8.04 10.61 7.56
CA GLU A 676 -9.18 11.28 6.93
C GLU A 676 -10.29 11.57 7.94
N ARG A 677 -11.06 12.61 7.65
CA ARG A 677 -12.24 13.02 8.43
C ARG A 677 -13.47 13.00 7.53
N LEU A 678 -14.53 12.38 8.01
CA LEU A 678 -15.80 12.23 7.30
C LEU A 678 -16.98 12.48 8.22
N THR A 679 -18.12 12.88 7.65
CA THR A 679 -19.36 13.03 8.39
C THR A 679 -20.23 11.79 8.23
N ILE A 680 -21.12 11.52 9.19
CA ILE A 680 -22.09 10.43 9.06
C ILE A 680 -23.05 10.65 7.88
N ASP A 681 -23.42 11.92 7.62
CA ASP A 681 -24.33 12.29 6.54
C ASP A 681 -23.70 12.00 5.17
N GLU A 682 -22.40 12.28 5.02
CA GLU A 682 -21.63 11.94 3.81
C GLU A 682 -21.62 10.42 3.57
N LEU A 683 -21.31 9.64 4.62
CA LEU A 683 -21.28 8.18 4.55
C LEU A 683 -22.65 7.59 4.16
N MET A 684 -23.74 8.10 4.74
CA MET A 684 -25.08 7.62 4.47
C MET A 684 -25.62 8.06 3.10
N ASN A 685 -25.32 9.28 2.66
CA ASN A 685 -25.80 9.78 1.37
C ASN A 685 -25.10 9.13 0.18
N ALA A 686 -23.84 8.72 0.33
CA ALA A 686 -23.12 7.99 -0.73
C ALA A 686 -23.67 6.58 -0.99
N THR A 687 -24.53 6.06 -0.12
CA THR A 687 -25.12 4.72 -0.26
C THR A 687 -26.55 4.72 -0.82
N LYS A 688 -27.16 5.89 -0.95
CA LYS A 688 -28.44 6.11 -1.65
C LYS A 688 -28.17 6.24 -3.15
#